data_AF-A0A239CVG1-F1
#
_entry.id   AF-A0A239CVG1-F1
#
_cell.length_a   1.000
_cell.length_b   1.000
_cell.length_c   1.000
_cell.angle_alpha   90.00
_cell.angle_beta   90.00
_cell.angle_gamma   90.00
#
_symmetry.space_group_name_H-M   'P 1'
#
loop_
_entity.id
_entity.type
_entity.pdbx_description
1 polymer ?
#
loop_
_entity_poly.entity_id
_entity_poly.type
_entity_poly.pdbx_seq_one_letter_code
_entity_poly.pdbx_strand_id
1 'polypeptide(L)'
;MLSIATACLSGILDDKLAAAAAARFQGIELAESDLVASPWSPARIRQECARRGLTIDLCQTSRDVEAVPPREFAATLRWAERTFDVLEKLGSGTLLVRSSASPDTVDDDDLAAEQLAALAGRAAERGLRIAYEAAAGARFVNRFAHAWRIVRRAGHPALGLCLDSFQVLATGDDPAGIRVIPAEKILHLQVADSPDRRQRVLPGLGAFDLTAFVANVLGTGYAGPLSLEVFNDVYRQEDPRHAAIDGMRSLLALQESVQRGDPAPGRGLPPAPELDGHAFTELAVDDVSGPLVARALTGLGFTRTGRHRTKPVQLWEQSDARILLNFGSQRTVEPGTAAICALAVSSADPVASTRRAEMLLAPVLPRLREPGEAELNSVAAPDGTAVFLVRTGADDQTWLRDFTRAGGGAESAGISGIDHVSLTTSVEAFDEDTLFYRALFGLGISATAEVAAPFGMIRSRAVSDDGRRVRIALNTAPLRRGEWAPAVADPQYVAFRSGDAVASAEIVRGLGAPVLKIPGNYYADLAARFDLPAGLLGRLREHSILYDRDEHGAYLHFYTEILGSRLFFAVIQRIGDHHGYGGPVSSPVRMAAHRSQRLHSLRSRDSGRAGPATRHDFSLAHLTALSLSPPELVDAAAEGGYRYVGLRLTRVTPQEPHYPLATDPALMRTTKVRLAATGVEVLDIELARISPDDDPDDFKRFLEAGAELGARHVIAQLPDPDRNRKIDRYARLCELARPFGLTLDLEFPSWTETPDLHTAVRILREAGQPNAGILVDLLHFARSGSSIAELRQLPPEWFHFVHVCDAPPAVPATNEGLIHTARFERLFPGEGGIDVHGILDALPPGLPYALEIPRATLVAQVGGKQHARMALAATREYLANGATPP
;
A
#
# COMPACT_ATOMS: atom_id res chain seq x y z
N MET A 1 -0.08 -10.32 34.33
CA MET A 1 -0.27 -11.22 33.17
C MET A 1 -1.06 -10.45 32.13
N LEU A 2 -0.74 -10.62 30.84
CA LEU A 2 -1.40 -9.95 29.72
C LEU A 2 -2.17 -10.97 28.89
N SER A 3 -3.42 -10.62 28.61
CA SER A 3 -4.36 -11.50 27.88
C SER A 3 -5.08 -10.73 26.77
N ILE A 4 -5.67 -11.46 25.83
CA ILE A 4 -6.44 -10.88 24.72
C ILE A 4 -7.69 -11.70 24.46
N ALA A 5 -8.83 -11.04 24.24
CA ALA A 5 -10.03 -11.72 23.79
C ALA A 5 -9.87 -12.17 22.33
N THR A 6 -10.27 -13.41 22.02
CA THR A 6 -10.21 -13.93 20.63
C THR A 6 -11.10 -13.13 19.68
N ALA A 7 -12.10 -12.43 20.20
CA ALA A 7 -12.93 -11.52 19.42
C ALA A 7 -12.22 -10.23 18.96
N CYS A 8 -11.06 -9.90 19.53
CA CYS A 8 -10.19 -8.81 19.05
C CYS A 8 -9.50 -9.15 17.72
N LEU A 9 -9.42 -10.44 17.37
CA LEU A 9 -8.64 -10.95 16.25
C LEU A 9 -9.55 -11.52 15.15
N SER A 10 -9.11 -11.38 13.91
CA SER A 10 -9.74 -11.97 12.72
C SER A 10 -9.29 -13.44 12.50
N GLY A 11 -9.87 -14.13 11.52
CA GLY A 11 -9.50 -15.50 11.17
C GLY A 11 -10.20 -16.59 12.00
N ILE A 12 -9.79 -17.86 11.81
CA ILE A 12 -10.31 -18.99 12.60
C ILE A 12 -9.58 -19.10 13.94
N LEU A 13 -10.12 -19.88 14.89
CA LEU A 13 -9.53 -20.01 16.23
C LEU A 13 -8.04 -20.38 16.22
N ASP A 14 -7.58 -21.21 15.28
CA ASP A 14 -6.15 -21.54 15.17
C ASP A 14 -5.28 -20.32 14.85
N ASP A 15 -5.69 -19.52 13.85
CA ASP A 15 -5.00 -18.28 13.45
C ASP A 15 -4.88 -17.32 14.64
N LYS A 16 -6.00 -17.15 15.37
CA LYS A 16 -6.09 -16.28 16.55
C LYS A 16 -5.16 -16.72 17.68
N LEU A 17 -5.15 -18.02 18.01
CA LEU A 17 -4.27 -18.57 19.05
C LEU A 17 -2.79 -18.49 18.63
N ALA A 18 -2.49 -18.73 17.35
CA ALA A 18 -1.14 -18.60 16.83
C ALA A 18 -0.65 -17.14 16.88
N ALA A 19 -1.50 -16.18 16.50
CA ALA A 19 -1.20 -14.76 16.56
C ALA A 19 -1.00 -14.26 18.00
N ALA A 20 -1.90 -14.61 18.93
CA ALA A 20 -1.78 -14.23 20.34
C ALA A 20 -0.46 -14.76 20.96
N ALA A 21 -0.12 -16.02 20.69
CA ALA A 21 1.12 -16.62 21.18
C ALA A 21 2.37 -15.98 20.56
N ALA A 22 2.36 -15.70 19.25
CA ALA A 22 3.46 -15.01 18.56
C ALA A 22 3.68 -13.59 19.09
N ALA A 23 2.60 -12.89 19.43
CA ALA A 23 2.62 -11.59 20.11
C ALA A 23 2.94 -11.68 21.60
N ARG A 24 3.26 -12.88 22.12
CA ARG A 24 3.69 -13.15 23.50
C ARG A 24 2.62 -12.91 24.56
N PHE A 25 1.33 -12.96 24.21
CA PHE A 25 0.27 -13.04 25.22
C PHE A 25 0.44 -14.28 26.08
N GLN A 26 0.02 -14.21 27.34
CA GLN A 26 0.08 -15.35 28.26
C GLN A 26 -1.28 -16.03 28.44
N GLY A 27 -2.36 -15.31 28.20
CA GLY A 27 -3.71 -15.84 28.28
C GLY A 27 -4.62 -15.31 27.18
N ILE A 28 -5.75 -15.99 27.02
CA ILE A 28 -6.83 -15.57 26.13
C ILE A 28 -8.17 -15.55 26.84
N GLU A 29 -9.06 -14.71 26.34
CA GLU A 29 -10.50 -14.86 26.59
C GLU A 29 -11.14 -15.51 25.38
N LEU A 30 -11.75 -16.67 25.58
CA LEU A 30 -12.36 -17.41 24.48
C LEU A 30 -13.79 -16.91 24.25
N ALA A 31 -14.03 -16.30 23.10
CA ALA A 31 -15.38 -15.93 22.70
C ALA A 31 -16.21 -17.17 22.32
N GLU A 32 -17.47 -17.21 22.75
CA GLU A 32 -18.43 -18.28 22.42
C GLU A 32 -18.54 -18.53 20.91
N SER A 33 -18.52 -17.47 20.09
CA SER A 33 -18.59 -17.60 18.63
C SER A 33 -17.40 -18.37 18.05
N ASP A 34 -16.19 -18.16 18.57
CA ASP A 34 -14.99 -18.85 18.09
C ASP A 34 -14.96 -20.30 18.56
N LEU A 35 -15.46 -20.55 19.77
CA LEU A 35 -15.63 -21.90 20.29
C LEU A 35 -16.62 -22.71 19.44
N VAL A 36 -17.78 -22.13 19.11
CA VAL A 36 -18.83 -22.79 18.33
C VAL A 36 -18.40 -22.99 16.87
N ALA A 37 -17.68 -22.05 16.28
CA ALA A 37 -17.18 -22.15 14.91
C ALA A 37 -16.00 -23.11 14.75
N SER A 38 -15.32 -23.46 15.85
CA SER A 38 -14.13 -24.32 15.81
C SER A 38 -14.48 -25.78 15.52
N PRO A 39 -13.73 -26.46 14.63
CA PRO A 39 -13.85 -27.90 14.44
C PRO A 39 -13.20 -28.71 15.59
N TRP A 40 -12.54 -28.04 16.54
CA TRP A 40 -11.86 -28.71 17.65
C TRP A 40 -12.78 -28.93 18.84
N SER A 41 -12.61 -30.07 19.49
CA SER A 41 -13.26 -30.30 20.78
C SER A 41 -12.70 -29.34 21.85
N PRO A 42 -13.47 -29.01 22.90
CA PRO A 42 -12.98 -28.23 24.03
C PRO A 42 -11.66 -28.75 24.64
N ALA A 43 -11.51 -30.07 24.76
CA ALA A 43 -10.28 -30.68 25.26
C ALA A 43 -9.09 -30.46 24.31
N ARG A 44 -9.31 -30.48 22.98
CA ARG A 44 -8.28 -30.16 22.00
C ARG A 44 -7.92 -28.67 22.06
N ILE A 45 -8.89 -27.77 22.21
CA ILE A 45 -8.62 -26.32 22.37
C ILE A 45 -7.71 -26.08 23.57
N ARG A 46 -7.98 -26.71 24.71
CA ARG A 46 -7.11 -26.68 25.90
C ARG A 46 -5.67 -27.12 25.58
N GLN A 47 -5.51 -28.24 24.87
CA GLN A 47 -4.20 -28.76 24.49
C GLN A 47 -3.46 -27.81 23.55
N GLU A 48 -4.15 -27.23 22.57
CA GLU A 48 -3.55 -26.29 21.61
C GLU A 48 -3.15 -24.96 22.28
N CYS A 49 -3.93 -24.47 23.25
CA CYS A 49 -3.55 -23.31 24.07
C CYS A 49 -2.31 -23.64 24.91
N ALA A 50 -2.30 -24.77 25.63
CA ALA A 50 -1.17 -25.20 26.45
C ALA A 50 0.12 -25.38 25.63
N ARG A 51 0.02 -25.97 24.42
CA ARG A 51 1.17 -26.14 23.50
C ARG A 51 1.78 -24.80 23.08
N ARG A 52 0.98 -23.74 23.05
CA ARG A 52 1.39 -22.37 22.71
C ARG A 52 1.74 -21.53 23.95
N GLY A 53 1.66 -22.10 25.15
CA GLY A 53 1.90 -21.38 26.40
C GLY A 53 0.79 -20.39 26.78
N LEU A 54 -0.43 -20.58 26.26
CA LEU A 54 -1.60 -19.75 26.55
C LEU A 54 -2.50 -20.39 27.60
N THR A 55 -2.92 -19.61 28.59
CA THR A 55 -4.03 -19.94 29.49
C THR A 55 -5.37 -19.52 28.88
N ILE A 56 -6.46 -20.17 29.28
CA ILE A 56 -7.82 -19.74 28.98
C ILE A 56 -8.35 -19.10 30.26
N ASP A 57 -8.22 -17.78 30.37
CA ASP A 57 -8.49 -17.06 31.63
C ASP A 57 -9.99 -16.91 31.88
N LEU A 58 -10.75 -16.79 30.79
CA LEU A 58 -12.17 -16.52 30.80
C LEU A 58 -12.82 -17.03 29.51
N CYS A 59 -14.09 -17.43 29.60
CA CYS A 59 -14.94 -17.65 28.43
C CYS A 59 -16.10 -16.65 28.42
N GLN A 60 -16.29 -15.97 27.29
CA GLN A 60 -17.31 -14.95 27.11
C GLN A 60 -18.55 -15.55 26.46
N THR A 61 -19.73 -15.28 27.01
CA THR A 61 -21.00 -15.71 26.42
C THR A 61 -21.96 -14.55 26.20
N SER A 62 -22.92 -14.76 25.29
CA SER A 62 -23.89 -13.75 24.89
C SER A 62 -25.25 -13.85 25.62
N ARG A 63 -25.33 -14.64 26.69
CA ARG A 63 -26.59 -15.02 27.34
C ARG A 63 -27.02 -14.01 28.42
N ASP A 64 -28.26 -13.56 28.35
CA ASP A 64 -28.94 -12.84 29.44
C ASP A 64 -29.27 -13.80 30.61
N VAL A 65 -29.00 -13.39 31.84
CA VAL A 65 -29.08 -14.27 33.01
C VAL A 65 -30.03 -13.78 34.09
N GLU A 66 -29.89 -12.54 34.53
CA GLU A 66 -30.46 -12.06 35.79
C GLU A 66 -31.75 -11.26 35.63
N ALA A 67 -32.52 -11.22 36.73
CA ALA A 67 -33.81 -10.55 36.84
C ALA A 67 -34.82 -10.94 35.75
N VAL A 68 -34.77 -12.18 35.27
CA VAL A 68 -35.69 -12.74 34.26
C VAL A 68 -36.81 -13.58 34.90
N PRO A 69 -37.93 -13.85 34.20
CA PRO A 69 -39.00 -14.68 34.74
C PRO A 69 -38.54 -16.10 35.13
N PRO A 70 -39.16 -16.76 36.13
CA PRO A 70 -38.71 -18.06 36.63
C PRO A 70 -38.53 -19.15 35.57
N ARG A 71 -39.37 -19.14 34.53
CA ARG A 71 -39.28 -20.10 33.41
C ARG A 71 -38.00 -19.89 32.59
N GLU A 72 -37.65 -18.64 32.32
CA GLU A 72 -36.43 -18.28 31.60
C GLU A 72 -35.21 -18.54 32.45
N PHE A 73 -35.25 -18.18 33.74
CA PHE A 73 -34.16 -18.47 34.65
C PHE A 73 -33.88 -19.97 34.77
N ALA A 74 -34.93 -20.80 34.85
CA ALA A 74 -34.76 -22.26 34.82
C ALA A 74 -34.11 -22.76 33.51
N ALA A 75 -34.35 -22.09 32.37
CA ALA A 75 -33.66 -22.40 31.12
C ALA A 75 -32.20 -21.96 31.14
N THR A 76 -31.91 -20.79 31.71
CA THR A 76 -30.55 -20.29 31.94
C THR A 76 -29.75 -21.26 32.81
N LEU A 77 -30.32 -21.80 33.89
CA LEU A 77 -29.63 -22.79 34.71
C LEU A 77 -29.32 -24.08 33.92
N ARG A 78 -30.23 -24.57 33.08
CA ARG A 78 -29.95 -25.74 32.22
C ARG A 78 -28.86 -25.49 31.19
N TRP A 79 -28.82 -24.29 30.63
CA TRP A 79 -27.75 -23.85 29.73
C TRP A 79 -26.42 -23.75 30.48
N ALA A 80 -26.42 -23.20 31.69
CA ALA A 80 -25.24 -23.04 32.51
C ALA A 80 -24.59 -24.39 32.83
N GLU A 81 -25.37 -25.40 33.26
CA GLU A 81 -24.83 -26.75 33.52
C GLU A 81 -24.08 -27.34 32.32
N ARG A 82 -24.64 -27.19 31.11
CA ARG A 82 -23.99 -27.65 29.87
C ARG A 82 -22.75 -26.82 29.53
N THR A 83 -22.79 -25.53 29.82
CA THR A 83 -21.65 -24.63 29.61
C THR A 83 -20.52 -24.95 30.59
N PHE A 84 -20.85 -25.31 31.83
CA PHE A 84 -19.88 -25.75 32.84
C PHE A 84 -19.16 -27.03 32.41
N ASP A 85 -19.88 -28.01 31.82
CA ASP A 85 -19.25 -29.22 31.24
C ASP A 85 -18.23 -28.87 30.14
N VAL A 86 -18.47 -27.77 29.41
CA VAL A 86 -17.55 -27.28 28.37
C VAL A 86 -16.35 -26.57 29.00
N LEU A 87 -16.56 -25.71 30.00
CA LEU A 87 -15.50 -25.00 30.72
C LEU A 87 -14.52 -25.96 31.40
N GLU A 88 -15.02 -27.02 32.04
CA GLU A 88 -14.18 -28.06 32.65
C GLU A 88 -13.25 -28.73 31.62
N LYS A 89 -13.77 -29.00 30.41
CA LYS A 89 -12.99 -29.58 29.30
C LYS A 89 -11.99 -28.58 28.72
N LEU A 90 -12.37 -27.30 28.62
CA LEU A 90 -11.47 -26.20 28.26
C LEU A 90 -10.38 -25.98 29.33
N GLY A 91 -10.66 -26.33 30.59
CA GLY A 91 -9.82 -26.00 31.73
C GLY A 91 -9.89 -24.50 32.11
N SER A 92 -10.97 -23.81 31.72
CA SER A 92 -11.24 -22.43 32.14
C SER A 92 -12.02 -22.42 33.44
N GLY A 93 -11.56 -21.63 34.42
CA GLY A 93 -12.19 -21.52 35.74
C GLY A 93 -13.24 -20.41 35.86
N THR A 94 -13.46 -19.62 34.81
CA THR A 94 -14.27 -18.39 34.89
C THR A 94 -15.18 -18.25 33.68
N LEU A 95 -16.46 -18.02 33.94
CA LEU A 95 -17.47 -17.66 32.94
C LEU A 95 -17.83 -16.18 33.08
N LEU A 96 -17.76 -15.42 31.98
CA LEU A 96 -18.32 -14.08 31.92
C LEU A 96 -19.83 -14.17 31.70
N VAL A 97 -20.56 -13.40 32.49
CA VAL A 97 -21.98 -13.11 32.28
C VAL A 97 -22.14 -11.61 32.23
N ARG A 98 -22.71 -11.11 31.13
CA ARG A 98 -23.04 -9.69 30.99
C ARG A 98 -24.43 -9.42 31.54
N SER A 99 -24.61 -8.23 32.09
CA SER A 99 -25.91 -7.73 32.54
C SER A 99 -26.95 -7.77 31.42
N SER A 100 -28.16 -8.19 31.78
CA SER A 100 -29.23 -8.52 30.83
C SER A 100 -29.70 -7.31 30.01
N ALA A 101 -29.83 -7.55 28.70
CA ALA A 101 -30.50 -6.65 27.76
C ALA A 101 -31.91 -7.16 27.37
N SER A 102 -32.37 -8.26 27.98
CA SER A 102 -33.65 -8.89 27.64
C SER A 102 -34.87 -7.95 27.86
N PRO A 103 -35.86 -7.97 26.95
CA PRO A 103 -37.13 -7.28 27.15
C PRO A 103 -37.97 -7.91 28.29
N ASP A 104 -37.63 -9.10 28.76
CA ASP A 104 -38.32 -9.80 29.84
C ASP A 104 -37.67 -9.56 31.21
N THR A 105 -36.48 -8.96 31.26
CA THR A 105 -35.84 -8.57 32.52
C THR A 105 -36.63 -7.45 33.21
N VAL A 106 -36.70 -7.50 34.54
CA VAL A 106 -37.34 -6.51 35.42
C VAL A 106 -36.31 -5.76 36.28
N ASP A 107 -36.67 -4.55 36.74
CA ASP A 107 -35.82 -3.72 37.60
C ASP A 107 -35.94 -4.16 39.08
N ASP A 108 -35.37 -5.32 39.39
CA ASP A 108 -35.41 -5.93 40.73
C ASP A 108 -34.02 -6.44 41.15
N ASP A 109 -33.35 -5.66 41.99
CA ASP A 109 -32.02 -5.96 42.53
C ASP A 109 -32.00 -7.20 43.44
N ASP A 110 -33.10 -7.49 44.14
CA ASP A 110 -33.21 -8.69 44.98
C ASP A 110 -33.26 -9.94 44.11
N LEU A 111 -34.11 -9.90 43.08
CA LEU A 111 -34.23 -10.99 42.12
C LEU A 111 -32.92 -11.19 41.35
N ALA A 112 -32.26 -10.10 40.91
CA ALA A 112 -30.97 -10.18 40.25
C ALA A 112 -29.91 -10.84 41.15
N ALA A 113 -29.84 -10.43 42.43
CA ALA A 113 -28.92 -11.00 43.39
C ALA A 113 -29.21 -12.48 43.68
N GLU A 114 -30.47 -12.86 43.85
CA GLU A 114 -30.90 -14.25 44.05
C GLU A 114 -30.50 -15.13 42.86
N GLN A 115 -30.81 -14.69 41.64
CA GLN A 115 -30.53 -15.44 40.42
C GLN A 115 -29.03 -15.60 40.15
N LEU A 116 -28.25 -14.52 40.34
CA LEU A 116 -26.79 -14.59 40.21
C LEU A 116 -26.16 -15.46 41.30
N ALA A 117 -26.67 -15.42 42.54
CA ALA A 117 -26.21 -16.29 43.62
C ALA A 117 -26.50 -17.76 43.31
N ALA A 118 -27.69 -18.08 42.80
CA ALA A 118 -28.07 -19.44 42.41
C ALA A 118 -27.21 -19.98 41.25
N LEU A 119 -26.90 -19.14 40.26
CA LEU A 119 -25.97 -19.50 39.18
C LEU A 119 -24.56 -19.76 39.73
N ALA A 120 -24.07 -18.86 40.60
CA ALA A 120 -22.74 -18.97 41.19
C ALA A 120 -22.61 -20.17 42.15
N GLY A 121 -23.68 -20.57 42.83
CA GLY A 121 -23.73 -21.78 43.66
C GLY A 121 -23.43 -23.04 42.84
N ARG A 122 -24.09 -23.19 41.69
CA ARG A 122 -23.86 -24.31 40.76
C ARG A 122 -22.45 -24.27 40.15
N ALA A 123 -21.94 -23.08 39.85
CA ALA A 123 -20.57 -22.92 39.38
C ALA A 123 -19.57 -23.39 40.46
N ALA A 124 -19.79 -23.01 41.72
CA ALA A 124 -18.89 -23.35 42.83
C ALA A 124 -18.84 -24.86 43.14
N GLU A 125 -19.95 -25.58 43.00
CA GLU A 125 -19.97 -27.06 43.12
C GLU A 125 -18.97 -27.74 42.18
N ARG A 126 -18.61 -27.08 41.08
CA ARG A 126 -17.66 -27.54 40.05
C ARG A 126 -16.31 -26.82 40.11
N GLY A 127 -16.08 -25.98 41.11
CA GLY A 127 -14.86 -25.17 41.24
C GLY A 127 -14.75 -24.02 40.23
N LEU A 128 -15.86 -23.62 39.61
CA LEU A 128 -15.95 -22.52 38.63
C LEU A 128 -16.39 -21.21 39.32
N ARG A 129 -16.16 -20.09 38.64
CA ARG A 129 -16.55 -18.74 39.09
C ARG A 129 -17.33 -17.99 38.00
N ILE A 130 -18.18 -17.07 38.43
CA ILE A 130 -18.98 -16.20 37.56
C ILE A 130 -18.46 -14.77 37.68
N ALA A 131 -17.96 -14.22 36.58
CA ALA A 131 -17.57 -12.82 36.45
C ALA A 131 -18.71 -12.02 35.81
N TYR A 132 -19.36 -11.18 36.60
CA TYR A 132 -20.50 -10.38 36.16
C TYR A 132 -20.05 -9.01 35.65
N GLU A 133 -20.44 -8.66 34.43
CA GLU A 133 -20.08 -7.40 33.77
C GLU A 133 -21.31 -6.49 33.61
N ALA A 134 -21.19 -5.24 34.04
CA ALA A 134 -22.18 -4.21 33.71
C ALA A 134 -21.93 -3.68 32.29
N ALA A 135 -22.78 -4.05 31.34
CA ALA A 135 -22.72 -3.57 29.98
C ALA A 135 -23.47 -2.23 29.84
N ALA A 136 -22.86 -1.22 29.21
CA ALA A 136 -23.44 0.11 29.04
C ALA A 136 -24.79 0.10 28.30
N GLY A 137 -25.01 -0.90 27.43
CA GLY A 137 -26.25 -1.10 26.69
C GLY A 137 -27.30 -1.97 27.40
N ALA A 138 -27.03 -2.44 28.62
CA ALA A 138 -27.98 -3.25 29.38
C ALA A 138 -29.18 -2.45 29.87
N ARG A 139 -30.28 -3.14 30.13
CA ARG A 139 -31.57 -2.48 30.39
C ARG A 139 -31.62 -1.74 31.72
N PHE A 140 -31.11 -2.35 32.79
CA PHE A 140 -31.12 -1.76 34.14
C PHE A 140 -29.73 -1.67 34.75
N VAL A 141 -28.95 -2.76 34.72
CA VAL A 141 -27.62 -2.81 35.34
C VAL A 141 -26.54 -2.40 34.33
N ASN A 142 -26.38 -1.09 34.12
CA ASN A 142 -25.42 -0.56 33.13
C ASN A 142 -24.25 0.22 33.74
N ARG A 143 -24.15 0.26 35.08
CA ARG A 143 -23.06 0.91 35.84
C ARG A 143 -22.33 -0.11 36.70
N PHE A 144 -21.01 0.02 36.82
CA PHE A 144 -20.24 -0.95 37.63
C PHE A 144 -20.61 -0.88 39.12
N ALA A 145 -20.96 0.31 39.63
CA ALA A 145 -21.37 0.49 41.01
C ALA A 145 -22.70 -0.23 41.31
N HIS A 146 -23.61 -0.28 40.34
CA HIS A 146 -24.86 -1.02 40.44
C HIS A 146 -24.60 -2.54 40.41
N ALA A 147 -23.78 -3.02 39.47
CA ALA A 147 -23.36 -4.41 39.46
C ALA A 147 -22.67 -4.82 40.78
N TRP A 148 -21.81 -3.97 41.34
CA TRP A 148 -21.19 -4.22 42.64
C TRP A 148 -22.24 -4.33 43.76
N ARG A 149 -23.25 -3.45 43.78
CA ARG A 149 -24.36 -3.52 44.76
C ARG A 149 -25.04 -4.89 44.71
N ILE A 150 -25.33 -5.39 43.51
CA ILE A 150 -25.98 -6.70 43.29
C ILE A 150 -25.04 -7.84 43.69
N VAL A 151 -23.78 -7.84 43.25
CA VAL A 151 -22.78 -8.87 43.61
C VAL A 151 -22.56 -8.93 45.13
N ARG A 152 -22.48 -7.77 45.80
CA ARG A 152 -22.37 -7.68 47.26
C ARG A 152 -23.62 -8.22 47.95
N ARG A 153 -24.80 -7.92 47.42
CA ARG A 153 -26.10 -8.40 47.94
C ARG A 153 -26.24 -9.93 47.80
N ALA A 154 -25.81 -10.48 46.67
CA ALA A 154 -25.79 -11.91 46.40
C ALA A 154 -24.85 -12.67 47.37
N GLY A 155 -23.77 -12.03 47.82
CA GLY A 155 -22.92 -12.53 48.91
C GLY A 155 -22.16 -13.84 48.63
N HIS A 156 -22.17 -14.33 47.39
CA HIS A 156 -21.64 -15.65 47.05
C HIS A 156 -20.13 -15.60 46.75
N PRO A 157 -19.27 -16.50 47.28
CA PRO A 157 -17.82 -16.44 47.09
C PRO A 157 -17.38 -16.64 45.64
N ALA A 158 -18.08 -17.48 44.86
CA ALA A 158 -17.78 -17.72 43.45
C ALA A 158 -18.35 -16.67 42.48
N LEU A 159 -18.99 -15.60 42.99
CA LEU A 159 -19.49 -14.47 42.21
C LEU A 159 -18.63 -13.23 42.46
N GLY A 160 -18.20 -12.60 41.38
CA GLY A 160 -17.50 -11.31 41.39
C GLY A 160 -17.73 -10.55 40.09
N LEU A 161 -16.96 -9.48 39.88
CA LEU A 161 -17.10 -8.56 38.76
C LEU A 161 -16.06 -8.83 37.67
N CYS A 162 -16.46 -8.66 36.41
CA CYS A 162 -15.56 -8.27 35.33
C CYS A 162 -15.64 -6.75 35.19
N LEU A 163 -14.50 -6.07 35.27
CA LEU A 163 -14.44 -4.63 35.04
C LEU A 163 -13.93 -4.37 33.63
N ASP A 164 -14.73 -3.70 32.81
CA ASP A 164 -14.38 -3.29 31.45
C ASP A 164 -14.24 -1.76 31.40
N SER A 165 -13.06 -1.27 31.02
CA SER A 165 -12.78 0.16 30.95
C SER A 165 -13.70 0.92 30.01
N PHE A 166 -14.09 0.33 28.87
CA PHE A 166 -14.99 0.97 27.93
C PHE A 166 -16.38 1.13 28.54
N GLN A 167 -16.91 0.08 29.18
CA GLN A 167 -18.25 0.16 29.79
C GLN A 167 -18.30 1.19 30.93
N VAL A 168 -17.26 1.23 31.76
CA VAL A 168 -17.16 2.17 32.90
C VAL A 168 -17.01 3.61 32.42
N LEU A 169 -16.07 3.86 31.49
CA LEU A 169 -15.71 5.23 31.10
C LEU A 169 -16.67 5.82 30.05
N ALA A 170 -17.29 5.00 29.21
CA ALA A 170 -18.28 5.47 28.24
C ALA A 170 -19.55 5.99 28.94
N THR A 171 -19.96 5.34 30.03
CA THR A 171 -21.12 5.75 30.83
C THR A 171 -20.83 6.97 31.71
N GLY A 172 -19.55 7.26 31.97
CA GLY A 172 -19.10 8.40 32.77
C GLY A 172 -19.08 8.14 34.27
N ASP A 173 -19.02 6.88 34.69
CA ASP A 173 -18.77 6.53 36.10
C ASP A 173 -17.37 7.01 36.53
N ASP A 174 -17.22 7.40 37.80
CA ASP A 174 -15.92 7.72 38.39
C ASP A 174 -15.18 6.42 38.78
N PRO A 175 -14.04 6.09 38.13
CA PRO A 175 -13.25 4.90 38.44
C PRO A 175 -12.70 4.86 39.88
N ALA A 176 -12.63 6.00 40.59
CA ALA A 176 -12.19 6.02 41.97
C ALA A 176 -13.08 5.14 42.87
N GLY A 177 -14.35 4.98 42.52
CA GLY A 177 -15.31 4.11 43.20
C GLY A 177 -14.92 2.63 43.18
N ILE A 178 -14.02 2.19 42.28
CA ILE A 178 -13.56 0.79 42.22
C ILE A 178 -12.78 0.41 43.48
N ARG A 179 -12.10 1.36 44.14
CA ARG A 179 -11.24 1.10 45.31
C ARG A 179 -11.98 0.52 46.52
N VAL A 180 -13.31 0.63 46.58
CA VAL A 180 -14.12 0.07 47.67
C VAL A 180 -14.48 -1.41 47.46
N ILE A 181 -14.18 -1.96 46.28
CA ILE A 181 -14.45 -3.34 45.92
C ILE A 181 -13.27 -4.21 46.40
N PRO A 182 -13.51 -5.26 47.20
CA PRO A 182 -12.47 -6.19 47.61
C PRO A 182 -11.80 -6.85 46.38
N ALA A 183 -10.47 -7.00 46.39
CA ALA A 183 -9.72 -7.55 45.26
C ALA A 183 -10.23 -8.93 44.81
N GLU A 184 -10.61 -9.80 45.76
CA GLU A 184 -11.15 -11.13 45.49
C GLU A 184 -12.52 -11.11 44.79
N LYS A 185 -13.19 -9.95 44.79
CA LYS A 185 -14.44 -9.72 44.06
C LYS A 185 -14.24 -9.14 42.67
N ILE A 186 -13.01 -8.85 42.26
CA ILE A 186 -12.67 -8.50 40.88
C ILE A 186 -12.05 -9.76 40.26
N LEU A 187 -12.83 -10.45 39.42
CA LEU A 187 -12.42 -11.73 38.85
C LEU A 187 -11.68 -11.56 37.53
N HIS A 188 -11.98 -10.50 36.79
CA HIS A 188 -11.37 -10.22 35.49
C HIS A 188 -11.36 -8.73 35.17
N LEU A 189 -10.41 -8.30 34.33
CA LEU A 189 -10.22 -6.90 33.93
C LEU A 189 -10.01 -6.84 32.42
N GLN A 190 -10.89 -6.11 31.75
CA GLN A 190 -10.84 -5.83 30.32
C GLN A 190 -10.52 -4.36 30.08
N VAL A 191 -9.69 -4.12 29.07
CA VAL A 191 -9.25 -2.79 28.68
C VAL A 191 -9.53 -2.55 27.21
N ALA A 192 -10.19 -1.43 26.96
CA ALA A 192 -10.39 -0.81 25.67
C ALA A 192 -10.46 0.72 25.83
N ASP A 193 -9.87 1.43 24.89
CA ASP A 193 -9.92 2.89 24.82
C ASP A 193 -11.08 3.32 23.92
N SER A 194 -11.39 4.61 23.91
CA SER A 194 -12.35 5.19 22.97
C SER A 194 -12.07 6.67 22.70
N PRO A 195 -12.09 7.11 21.43
CA PRO A 195 -11.98 8.53 21.11
C PRO A 195 -13.28 9.30 21.40
N ASP A 196 -14.44 8.64 21.28
CA ASP A 196 -15.77 9.28 21.24
C ASP A 196 -16.82 8.61 22.15
N ARG A 197 -16.39 7.64 22.98
CA ARG A 197 -17.22 6.80 23.85
C ARG A 197 -18.19 5.86 23.12
N ARG A 198 -18.03 5.68 21.80
CA ARG A 198 -18.88 4.81 20.98
C ARG A 198 -18.09 3.68 20.35
N GLN A 199 -16.91 3.99 19.83
CA GLN A 199 -16.04 3.01 19.18
C GLN A 199 -14.89 2.60 20.10
N ARG A 200 -14.64 1.29 20.21
CA ARG A 200 -13.46 0.77 20.91
C ARG A 200 -12.21 0.90 20.04
N VAL A 201 -11.12 1.37 20.62
CA VAL A 201 -9.78 1.38 20.03
C VAL A 201 -8.76 0.85 21.03
N LEU A 202 -7.53 0.59 20.57
CA LEU A 202 -6.45 0.12 21.44
C LEU A 202 -6.06 1.16 22.49
N PRO A 203 -5.60 0.74 23.68
CA PRO A 203 -5.08 1.64 24.72
C PRO A 203 -4.06 2.66 24.19
N GLY A 204 -4.34 3.94 24.43
CA GLY A 204 -3.48 5.05 24.03
C GLY A 204 -3.84 5.69 22.69
N LEU A 205 -4.83 5.17 21.97
CA LEU A 205 -5.37 5.77 20.75
C LEU A 205 -6.67 6.55 20.97
N GLY A 206 -7.30 6.43 22.14
CA GLY A 206 -8.51 7.16 22.50
C GLY A 206 -8.25 8.27 23.52
N ALA A 207 -9.35 8.72 24.14
CA ALA A 207 -9.35 9.84 25.08
C ALA A 207 -9.59 9.40 26.54
N PHE A 208 -9.72 8.09 26.80
CA PHE A 208 -9.96 7.60 28.14
C PHE A 208 -8.71 7.68 29.02
N ASP A 209 -8.91 8.05 30.29
CA ASP A 209 -7.87 7.96 31.31
C ASP A 209 -7.73 6.51 31.81
N LEU A 210 -7.20 5.66 30.93
CA LEU A 210 -6.95 4.25 31.22
C LEU A 210 -5.89 4.07 32.32
N THR A 211 -4.96 5.02 32.45
CA THR A 211 -3.93 4.99 33.48
C THR A 211 -4.58 5.08 34.86
N ALA A 212 -5.45 6.07 35.09
CA ALA A 212 -6.16 6.18 36.36
C ALA A 212 -7.12 5.01 36.60
N PHE A 213 -7.83 4.55 35.56
CA PHE A 213 -8.72 3.38 35.66
C PHE A 213 -7.96 2.13 36.14
N VAL A 214 -6.87 1.75 35.45
CA VAL A 214 -6.08 0.58 35.82
C VAL A 214 -5.41 0.76 37.17
N ALA A 215 -4.91 1.95 37.49
CA ALA A 215 -4.34 2.25 38.81
C ALA A 215 -5.36 2.08 39.95
N ASN A 216 -6.62 2.46 39.73
CA ASN A 216 -7.69 2.24 40.71
C ASN A 216 -8.01 0.76 40.90
N VAL A 217 -8.01 -0.04 39.83
CA VAL A 217 -8.19 -1.50 39.92
C VAL A 217 -7.03 -2.14 40.66
N LEU A 218 -5.78 -1.86 40.28
CA LEU A 218 -4.59 -2.40 40.96
C LEU A 218 -4.50 -1.96 42.42
N GLY A 219 -4.94 -0.74 42.74
CA GLY A 219 -4.99 -0.21 44.10
C GLY A 219 -5.92 -1.01 45.05
N THR A 220 -6.83 -1.85 44.53
CA THR A 220 -7.62 -2.78 45.36
C THR A 220 -6.79 -3.96 45.89
N GLY A 221 -5.64 -4.25 45.28
CA GLY A 221 -4.88 -5.50 45.45
C GLY A 221 -5.15 -6.54 44.35
N TYR A 222 -5.92 -6.20 43.31
CA TYR A 222 -6.13 -7.08 42.15
C TYR A 222 -4.81 -7.46 41.48
N ALA A 223 -4.60 -8.76 41.29
CA ALA A 223 -3.40 -9.33 40.67
C ALA A 223 -3.70 -10.27 39.49
N GLY A 224 -4.93 -10.23 38.97
CA GLY A 224 -5.37 -11.06 37.84
C GLY A 224 -4.85 -10.56 36.47
N PRO A 225 -5.34 -11.16 35.38
CA PRO A 225 -4.97 -10.77 34.02
C PRO A 225 -5.43 -9.33 33.68
N LEU A 226 -4.57 -8.58 33.01
CA LEU A 226 -4.95 -7.35 32.30
C LEU A 226 -5.24 -7.76 30.85
N SER A 227 -6.51 -7.76 30.46
CA SER A 227 -6.92 -8.31 29.17
C SER A 227 -7.42 -7.25 28.20
N LEU A 228 -7.11 -7.43 26.92
CA LEU A 228 -7.55 -6.53 25.86
C LEU A 228 -8.88 -7.02 25.24
N GLU A 229 -9.86 -6.12 25.18
CA GLU A 229 -11.17 -6.42 24.59
C GLU A 229 -11.64 -5.29 23.64
N VAL A 230 -11.09 -5.26 22.42
CA VAL A 230 -11.35 -4.21 21.43
C VAL A 230 -12.14 -4.77 20.25
N PHE A 231 -13.44 -4.54 20.26
CA PHE A 231 -14.37 -4.87 19.18
C PHE A 231 -14.37 -3.80 18.09
N ASN A 232 -13.37 -3.80 17.21
CA ASN A 232 -13.25 -2.83 16.12
C ASN A 232 -13.29 -3.52 14.75
N ASP A 233 -14.14 -3.03 13.84
CA ASP A 233 -14.33 -3.65 12.52
C ASP A 233 -13.13 -3.48 11.59
N VAL A 234 -12.31 -2.44 11.80
CA VAL A 234 -11.07 -2.22 11.04
C VAL A 234 -10.04 -3.29 11.44
N TYR A 235 -9.79 -3.44 12.75
CA TYR A 235 -8.83 -4.43 13.25
C TYR A 235 -9.27 -5.87 12.96
N ARG A 236 -10.59 -6.12 12.89
CA ARG A 236 -11.15 -7.42 12.50
C ARG A 236 -11.04 -7.74 11.00
N GLN A 237 -10.62 -6.78 10.17
CA GLN A 237 -10.30 -7.00 8.75
C GLN A 237 -8.80 -7.18 8.50
N GLU A 238 -7.98 -6.94 9.52
CA GLU A 238 -6.52 -7.00 9.46
C GLU A 238 -5.98 -8.43 9.60
N ASP A 239 -4.70 -8.65 9.28
CA ASP A 239 -3.97 -9.86 9.65
C ASP A 239 -3.96 -9.99 11.19
N PRO A 240 -4.44 -11.13 11.76
CA PRO A 240 -4.52 -11.28 13.21
C PRO A 240 -3.15 -11.17 13.90
N ARG A 241 -2.04 -11.41 13.20
CA ARG A 241 -0.69 -11.25 13.76
C ARG A 241 -0.36 -9.79 14.06
N HIS A 242 -0.68 -8.87 13.16
CA HIS A 242 -0.43 -7.44 13.36
C HIS A 242 -1.32 -6.89 14.48
N ALA A 243 -2.62 -7.20 14.44
CA ALA A 243 -3.56 -6.82 15.49
C ALA A 243 -3.15 -7.34 16.88
N ALA A 244 -2.61 -8.57 16.97
CA ALA A 244 -2.08 -9.10 18.23
C ALA A 244 -0.80 -8.38 18.69
N ILE A 245 0.13 -8.08 17.78
CA ILE A 245 1.35 -7.32 18.08
C ILE A 245 1.00 -5.94 18.65
N ASP A 246 0.04 -5.25 18.02
CA ASP A 246 -0.44 -3.95 18.47
C ASP A 246 -1.22 -4.00 19.78
N GLY A 247 -2.03 -5.05 19.96
CA GLY A 247 -2.66 -5.34 21.23
C GLY A 247 -1.64 -5.48 22.36
N MET A 248 -0.55 -6.21 22.12
CA MET A 248 0.54 -6.33 23.09
C MET A 248 1.26 -4.99 23.32
N ARG A 249 1.59 -4.28 22.24
CA ARG A 249 2.28 -2.98 22.27
C ARG A 249 1.51 -1.94 23.10
N SER A 250 0.20 -1.84 22.89
CA SER A 250 -0.69 -0.92 23.62
C SER A 250 -0.78 -1.27 25.11
N LEU A 251 -0.89 -2.55 25.47
CA LEU A 251 -0.90 -2.97 26.88
C LEU A 251 0.43 -2.72 27.58
N LEU A 252 1.56 -2.95 26.92
CA LEU A 252 2.88 -2.67 27.49
C LEU A 252 3.07 -1.16 27.74
N ALA A 253 2.64 -0.31 26.79
CA ALA A 253 2.68 1.14 26.94
C ALA A 253 1.74 1.64 28.07
N LEU A 254 0.57 1.01 28.22
CA LEU A 254 -0.34 1.29 29.34
C LEU A 254 0.28 0.88 30.68
N GLN A 255 0.90 -0.30 30.76
CA GLN A 255 1.59 -0.75 31.97
C GLN A 255 2.71 0.20 32.39
N GLU A 256 3.51 0.69 31.44
CA GLU A 256 4.52 1.72 31.72
C GLU A 256 3.89 2.99 32.31
N SER A 257 2.79 3.45 31.71
CA SER A 257 2.10 4.68 32.15
C SER A 257 1.57 4.55 33.59
N VAL A 258 1.08 3.36 33.95
CA VAL A 258 0.64 3.05 35.32
C VAL A 258 1.82 2.92 36.29
N GLN A 259 2.91 2.26 35.88
CA GLN A 259 4.10 2.02 36.72
C GLN A 259 4.94 3.27 37.01
N ARG A 260 4.87 4.32 36.17
CA ARG A 260 5.51 5.62 36.48
C ARG A 260 5.01 6.24 37.80
N GLY A 261 3.89 5.77 38.36
CA GLY A 261 3.42 6.12 39.70
C GLY A 261 4.09 5.36 40.86
N ASP A 262 4.71 4.20 40.64
CA ASP A 262 5.43 3.40 41.65
C ASP A 262 6.39 2.36 40.98
N PRO A 263 7.69 2.66 40.81
CA PRO A 263 8.60 1.84 40.01
C PRO A 263 9.17 0.65 40.80
N ALA A 264 8.70 -0.56 40.51
CA ALA A 264 9.46 -1.77 40.85
C ALA A 264 10.67 -1.92 39.92
N PRO A 265 11.92 -2.04 40.43
CA PRO A 265 13.11 -2.08 39.59
C PRO A 265 13.23 -3.38 38.76
N GLY A 266 13.52 -3.23 37.46
CA GLY A 266 14.09 -4.29 36.62
C GLY A 266 13.13 -5.13 35.75
N ARG A 267 11.84 -4.82 35.67
CA ARG A 267 10.85 -5.57 34.85
C ARG A 267 10.01 -4.74 33.86
N GLY A 268 10.31 -3.45 33.68
CA GLY A 268 9.55 -2.54 32.81
C GLY A 268 10.20 -2.29 31.44
N LEU A 269 9.44 -1.70 30.52
CA LEU A 269 9.98 -1.13 29.29
C LEU A 269 11.07 -0.08 29.63
N PRO A 270 12.21 -0.03 28.91
CA PRO A 270 13.12 1.11 28.98
C PRO A 270 12.34 2.40 28.68
N PRO A 271 12.59 3.54 29.34
CA PRO A 271 11.79 4.75 29.14
C PRO A 271 11.80 5.21 27.68
N ALA A 272 10.72 5.87 27.25
CA ALA A 272 10.69 6.53 25.95
C ALA A 272 11.89 7.51 25.81
N PRO A 273 12.57 7.52 24.65
CA PRO A 273 13.79 8.30 24.49
C PRO A 273 13.53 9.80 24.42
N GLU A 274 14.46 10.59 24.97
CA GLU A 274 14.52 12.02 24.71
C GLU A 274 15.02 12.25 23.27
N LEU A 275 14.20 12.93 22.47
CA LEU A 275 14.48 13.19 21.07
C LEU A 275 15.03 14.61 20.85
N ASP A 276 16.01 14.75 19.96
CA ASP A 276 16.63 16.03 19.59
C ASP A 276 16.34 16.45 18.13
N GLY A 277 15.29 15.87 17.53
CA GLY A 277 14.83 16.20 16.18
C GLY A 277 15.17 15.15 15.12
N HIS A 278 14.86 15.50 13.87
CA HIS A 278 15.15 14.67 12.70
C HIS A 278 16.63 14.75 12.31
N ALA A 279 17.30 13.61 12.19
CA ALA A 279 18.70 13.54 11.77
C ALA A 279 18.85 13.53 10.24
N PHE A 280 17.99 12.78 9.54
CA PHE A 280 17.86 12.76 8.08
C PHE A 280 16.53 12.08 7.66
N THR A 281 16.13 12.28 6.41
CA THR A 281 15.13 11.43 5.72
C THR A 281 15.77 10.76 4.52
N GLU A 282 15.56 9.44 4.38
CA GLU A 282 16.09 8.65 3.27
C GLU A 282 14.99 8.37 2.24
N LEU A 283 15.33 8.66 1.00
CA LEU A 283 14.47 8.49 -0.16
C LEU A 283 15.00 7.32 -0.99
N ALA A 284 14.16 6.30 -1.16
CA ALA A 284 14.41 5.27 -2.16
C ALA A 284 14.13 5.86 -3.54
N VAL A 285 15.14 5.79 -4.40
CA VAL A 285 15.12 6.30 -5.76
C VAL A 285 15.78 5.31 -6.71
N ASP A 286 15.49 5.45 -8.00
CA ASP A 286 16.19 4.72 -9.06
C ASP A 286 16.92 5.70 -10.00
N ASP A 287 17.45 5.18 -11.10
CA ASP A 287 18.18 5.99 -12.07
C ASP A 287 17.28 6.97 -12.86
N VAL A 288 15.96 6.88 -12.70
CA VAL A 288 14.96 7.77 -13.32
C VAL A 288 14.49 8.85 -12.33
N SER A 289 14.04 8.42 -11.15
CA SER A 289 13.49 9.28 -10.12
C SER A 289 14.58 10.02 -9.36
N GLY A 290 15.78 9.45 -9.20
CA GLY A 290 16.92 10.05 -8.52
C GLY A 290 17.35 11.39 -9.13
N PRO A 291 17.59 11.49 -10.45
CA PRO A 291 17.88 12.77 -11.11
C PRO A 291 16.75 13.81 -11.00
N LEU A 292 15.47 13.37 -11.01
CA LEU A 292 14.33 14.27 -10.82
C LEU A 292 14.32 14.88 -9.42
N VAL A 293 14.49 14.05 -8.40
CA VAL A 293 14.55 14.49 -7.00
C VAL A 293 15.79 15.36 -6.75
N ALA A 294 16.94 14.99 -7.30
CA ALA A 294 18.18 15.77 -7.19
C ALA A 294 18.04 17.19 -7.78
N ARG A 295 17.37 17.34 -8.93
CA ARG A 295 17.07 18.66 -9.51
C ARG A 295 16.15 19.49 -8.62
N ALA A 296 15.10 18.87 -8.06
CA ALA A 296 14.21 19.56 -7.14
C ALA A 296 14.94 20.01 -5.87
N LEU A 297 15.79 19.16 -5.29
CA LEU A 297 16.65 19.51 -4.15
C LEU A 297 17.59 20.66 -4.48
N THR A 298 18.24 20.63 -5.65
CA THR A 298 19.11 21.72 -6.13
C THR A 298 18.34 23.04 -6.25
N GLY A 299 17.14 23.03 -6.84
CA GLY A 299 16.28 24.21 -6.94
C GLY A 299 15.81 24.73 -5.57
N LEU A 300 15.71 23.85 -4.57
CA LEU A 300 15.42 24.23 -3.18
C LEU A 300 16.67 24.74 -2.43
N GLY A 301 17.84 24.83 -3.06
CA GLY A 301 19.09 25.30 -2.44
C GLY A 301 19.89 24.22 -1.72
N PHE A 302 19.55 22.93 -1.86
CA PHE A 302 20.35 21.84 -1.30
C PHE A 302 21.60 21.58 -2.14
N THR A 303 22.68 21.22 -1.45
CA THR A 303 23.94 20.80 -2.08
C THR A 303 24.17 19.31 -1.86
N ARG A 304 24.65 18.60 -2.88
CA ARG A 304 25.15 17.23 -2.71
C ARG A 304 26.52 17.25 -2.02
N THR A 305 26.53 17.19 -0.70
CA THR A 305 27.73 17.33 0.13
C THR A 305 28.49 16.02 0.32
N GLY A 306 27.95 14.87 -0.09
CA GLY A 306 28.71 13.63 -0.02
C GLY A 306 28.12 12.44 -0.78
N ARG A 307 28.97 11.43 -0.99
CA ARG A 307 28.59 10.10 -1.47
C ARG A 307 29.06 9.07 -0.46
N HIS A 308 28.19 8.12 -0.11
CA HIS A 308 28.55 7.05 0.82
C HIS A 308 29.73 6.25 0.26
N ARG A 309 30.67 5.85 1.14
CA ARG A 309 31.95 5.24 0.75
C ARG A 309 31.79 3.91 0.01
N THR A 310 30.78 3.13 0.40
CA THR A 310 30.57 1.73 -0.01
C THR A 310 29.18 1.48 -0.63
N LYS A 311 28.18 2.30 -0.31
CA LYS A 311 26.77 2.11 -0.68
C LYS A 311 26.38 3.13 -1.75
N PRO A 312 25.41 2.82 -2.62
CA PRO A 312 24.93 3.73 -3.65
C PRO A 312 23.98 4.79 -3.05
N VAL A 313 24.47 5.54 -2.05
CA VAL A 313 23.71 6.56 -1.30
C VAL A 313 24.39 7.92 -1.46
N GLN A 314 23.60 8.96 -1.73
CA GLN A 314 24.05 10.34 -1.81
C GLN A 314 23.50 11.16 -0.65
N LEU A 315 24.34 12.02 -0.06
CA LEU A 315 23.96 12.96 0.99
C LEU A 315 23.73 14.35 0.39
N TRP A 316 22.55 14.90 0.68
CA TRP A 316 22.12 16.24 0.29
C TRP A 316 21.81 17.06 1.53
N GLU A 317 22.41 18.25 1.63
CA GLU A 317 22.32 19.09 2.82
C GLU A 317 22.01 20.55 2.48
N GLN A 318 21.27 21.18 3.38
CA GLN A 318 21.14 22.63 3.51
C GLN A 318 20.96 22.95 5.00
N SER A 319 21.94 23.61 5.60
CA SER A 319 22.00 23.77 7.06
C SER A 319 21.87 22.39 7.75
N ASP A 320 20.95 22.23 8.71
CA ASP A 320 20.68 20.93 9.36
C ASP A 320 19.64 20.07 8.63
N ALA A 321 19.09 20.50 7.50
CA ALA A 321 18.20 19.67 6.70
C ALA A 321 19.02 18.67 5.88
N ARG A 322 18.82 17.37 6.13
CA ARG A 322 19.56 16.28 5.47
C ARG A 322 18.62 15.30 4.76
N ILE A 323 18.85 15.10 3.47
CA ILE A 323 18.14 14.12 2.65
C ILE A 323 19.16 13.12 2.09
N LEU A 324 18.87 11.83 2.24
CA LEU A 324 19.65 10.76 1.61
C LEU A 324 18.92 10.26 0.37
N LEU A 325 19.60 10.19 -0.77
CA LEU A 325 19.08 9.51 -1.96
C LEU A 325 19.73 8.13 -2.06
N ASN A 326 18.93 7.07 -1.85
CA ASN A 326 19.38 5.69 -1.87
C ASN A 326 18.99 4.99 -3.18
N PHE A 327 19.99 4.72 -4.02
CA PHE A 327 19.87 4.01 -5.28
C PHE A 327 20.02 2.49 -5.13
N GLY A 328 20.36 1.99 -3.94
CA GLY A 328 20.41 0.55 -3.63
C GLY A 328 19.01 -0.03 -3.41
N SER A 329 18.05 0.84 -3.07
CA SER A 329 16.63 0.54 -2.91
C SER A 329 15.89 0.34 -4.24
N GLN A 330 16.58 0.32 -5.39
CA GLN A 330 15.99 0.06 -6.72
C GLN A 330 15.13 -1.20 -6.81
N ARG A 331 15.33 -2.19 -5.92
CA ARG A 331 14.50 -3.42 -5.84
C ARG A 331 13.23 -3.28 -4.98
N THR A 332 13.05 -2.15 -4.31
CA THR A 332 12.01 -1.92 -3.29
C THR A 332 11.04 -0.79 -3.63
N VAL A 333 11.29 -0.05 -4.70
CA VAL A 333 10.37 0.95 -5.25
C VAL A 333 9.98 0.58 -6.66
N GLU A 334 8.76 0.91 -7.06
CA GLU A 334 8.33 0.75 -8.45
C GLU A 334 9.21 1.61 -9.36
N PRO A 335 9.55 1.15 -10.58
CA PRO A 335 10.40 1.92 -11.47
C PRO A 335 9.82 3.30 -11.80
N GLY A 336 10.69 4.32 -11.84
CA GLY A 336 10.35 5.71 -12.02
C GLY A 336 9.73 6.39 -10.79
N THR A 337 9.59 5.67 -9.67
CA THR A 337 9.01 6.24 -8.43
C THR A 337 10.07 6.66 -7.42
N ALA A 338 9.71 7.63 -6.59
CA ALA A 338 10.49 8.06 -5.42
C ALA A 338 9.63 7.92 -4.17
N ALA A 339 10.24 7.53 -3.06
CA ALA A 339 9.53 7.21 -1.84
C ALA A 339 10.36 7.49 -0.60
N ILE A 340 9.70 7.86 0.49
CA ILE A 340 10.33 7.83 1.81
C ILE A 340 10.44 6.36 2.21
N CYS A 341 11.66 5.87 2.37
CA CYS A 341 11.93 4.50 2.81
C CYS A 341 12.52 4.45 4.22
N ALA A 342 13.09 5.57 4.70
CA ALA A 342 13.52 5.68 6.08
C ALA A 342 13.44 7.10 6.62
N LEU A 343 13.31 7.20 7.93
CA LEU A 343 13.47 8.44 8.70
C LEU A 343 14.42 8.19 9.86
N ALA A 344 15.23 9.18 10.21
CA ALA A 344 16.17 9.09 11.30
C ALA A 344 15.87 10.13 12.36
N VAL A 345 15.80 9.71 13.63
CA VAL A 345 15.61 10.58 14.78
C VAL A 345 16.84 10.54 15.67
N SER A 346 17.20 11.71 16.20
CA SER A 346 18.25 11.83 17.21
C SER A 346 17.70 11.41 18.56
N SER A 347 18.31 10.39 19.17
CA SER A 347 18.00 9.83 20.47
C SER A 347 19.23 9.91 21.39
N ALA A 348 19.01 10.27 22.65
CA ALA A 348 20.09 10.32 23.65
C ALA A 348 20.77 8.95 23.86
N ASP A 349 20.00 7.85 23.76
CA ASP A 349 20.49 6.48 23.86
C ASP A 349 19.85 5.57 22.78
N PRO A 350 20.49 5.46 21.61
CA PRO A 350 20.01 4.57 20.54
C PRO A 350 19.92 3.10 20.95
N VAL A 351 20.77 2.61 21.86
CA VAL A 351 20.79 1.19 22.26
C VAL A 351 19.60 0.89 23.16
N ALA A 352 19.32 1.76 24.15
CA ALA A 352 18.12 1.64 24.97
C ALA A 352 16.85 1.77 24.13
N SER A 353 16.85 2.68 23.14
CA SER A 353 15.73 2.86 22.20
C SER A 353 15.46 1.59 21.37
N THR A 354 16.50 0.93 20.87
CA THR A 354 16.37 -0.36 20.15
C THR A 354 15.83 -1.46 21.06
N ARG A 355 16.34 -1.58 22.29
CA ARG A 355 15.82 -2.56 23.26
C ARG A 355 14.35 -2.33 23.58
N ARG A 356 13.94 -1.06 23.72
CA ARG A 356 12.52 -0.70 23.89
C ARG A 356 11.70 -1.17 22.69
N ALA A 357 12.16 -0.91 21.47
CA ALA A 357 11.49 -1.35 20.25
C ALA A 357 11.33 -2.88 20.18
N GLU A 358 12.37 -3.65 20.51
CA GLU A 358 12.30 -5.12 20.58
C GLU A 358 11.27 -5.62 21.59
N MET A 359 11.19 -4.98 22.76
CA MET A 359 10.20 -5.32 23.78
C MET A 359 8.77 -4.97 23.33
N LEU A 360 8.61 -3.95 22.49
CA LEU A 360 7.37 -3.56 21.83
C LEU A 360 7.10 -4.33 20.52
N LEU A 361 7.86 -5.40 20.27
CA LEU A 361 7.75 -6.30 19.12
C LEU A 361 7.97 -5.63 17.76
N ALA A 362 8.67 -4.49 17.74
CA ALA A 362 9.12 -3.89 16.50
C ALA A 362 10.32 -4.68 15.95
N PRO A 363 10.32 -5.09 14.67
CA PRO A 363 11.46 -5.79 14.08
C PRO A 363 12.70 -4.89 14.07
N VAL A 364 13.80 -5.36 14.67
CA VAL A 364 15.11 -4.73 14.50
C VAL A 364 15.67 -5.13 13.15
N LEU A 365 16.02 -4.13 12.34
CA LEU A 365 16.46 -4.37 10.97
C LEU A 365 17.95 -4.73 10.96
N PRO A 366 18.32 -5.91 10.42
CA PRO A 366 19.72 -6.28 10.29
C PRO A 366 20.39 -5.38 9.26
N ARG A 367 21.58 -4.85 9.57
CA ARG A 367 22.33 -4.01 8.64
C ARG A 367 23.68 -4.63 8.29
N LEU A 368 23.89 -4.84 6.99
CA LEU A 368 25.20 -5.14 6.43
C LEU A 368 26.06 -3.88 6.53
N ARG A 369 27.18 -3.99 7.25
CA ARG A 369 28.18 -2.94 7.44
C ARG A 369 29.55 -3.43 7.02
N GLU A 370 30.29 -2.57 6.33
CA GLU A 370 31.72 -2.78 6.10
C GLU A 370 32.54 -2.28 7.31
N PRO A 371 33.78 -2.77 7.51
CA PRO A 371 34.65 -2.27 8.57
C PRO A 371 34.85 -0.75 8.51
N GLY A 372 34.57 -0.06 9.62
CA GLY A 372 34.72 1.39 9.74
C GLY A 372 33.52 2.22 9.27
N GLU A 373 32.40 1.59 8.92
CA GLU A 373 31.08 2.27 8.85
C GLU A 373 30.48 2.48 10.23
N ALA A 374 29.66 3.52 10.40
CA ALA A 374 29.01 3.81 11.66
C ALA A 374 27.93 2.77 12.02
N GLU A 375 27.81 2.52 13.32
CA GLU A 375 26.78 1.65 13.87
C GLU A 375 25.48 2.44 14.08
N LEU A 376 24.59 2.34 13.10
CA LEU A 376 23.25 2.89 13.16
C LEU A 376 22.25 1.77 13.43
N ASN A 377 21.55 1.87 14.55
CA ASN A 377 20.43 0.98 14.85
C ASN A 377 19.20 1.44 14.07
N SER A 378 18.42 0.49 13.56
CA SER A 378 17.14 0.77 12.95
C SER A 378 16.10 -0.31 13.24
N VAL A 379 14.85 0.11 13.20
CA VAL A 379 13.68 -0.73 13.40
C VAL A 379 12.69 -0.51 12.26
N ALA A 380 11.85 -1.49 11.96
CA ALA A 380 10.76 -1.32 11.00
C ALA A 380 9.53 -0.72 11.70
N ALA A 381 9.03 0.38 11.15
CA ALA A 381 7.65 0.80 11.39
C ALA A 381 6.69 -0.17 10.67
N PRO A 382 5.41 -0.23 11.07
CA PRO A 382 4.44 -1.16 10.49
C PRO A 382 4.22 -1.00 8.98
N ASP A 383 4.19 0.24 8.49
CA ASP A 383 4.16 0.57 7.06
C ASP A 383 5.42 0.14 6.27
N GLY A 384 6.42 -0.44 6.95
CA GLY A 384 7.69 -0.88 6.38
C GLY A 384 8.76 0.21 6.34
N THR A 385 8.47 1.43 6.77
CA THR A 385 9.45 2.52 6.85
C THR A 385 10.52 2.16 7.89
N ALA A 386 11.79 2.26 7.51
CA ALA A 386 12.88 2.08 8.46
C ALA A 386 13.02 3.33 9.35
N VAL A 387 13.08 3.14 10.66
CA VAL A 387 13.32 4.21 11.63
C VAL A 387 14.71 4.06 12.23
N PHE A 388 15.62 4.97 11.87
CA PHE A 388 16.98 5.02 12.38
C PHE A 388 17.07 5.79 13.69
N LEU A 389 17.84 5.24 14.62
CA LEU A 389 18.13 5.83 15.92
C LEU A 389 19.58 6.31 15.91
N VAL A 390 19.77 7.62 15.86
CA VAL A 390 21.08 8.26 15.81
C VAL A 390 21.37 8.90 17.16
N ARG A 391 22.61 8.85 17.66
CA ARG A 391 22.96 9.47 18.95
C ARG A 391 22.91 11.01 18.85
N THR A 392 22.36 11.67 19.87
CA THR A 392 22.34 13.15 20.02
C THR A 392 23.74 13.74 20.28
N GLY A 393 24.07 14.91 19.68
CA GLY A 393 25.27 15.70 19.98
C GLY A 393 26.26 15.94 18.82
N ALA A 394 26.98 17.07 18.84
CA ALA A 394 27.82 17.56 17.74
C ALA A 394 29.22 16.91 17.62
N ASP A 395 29.81 16.41 18.71
CA ASP A 395 31.18 15.86 18.69
C ASP A 395 31.29 14.49 18.00
N ASP A 396 30.16 13.84 17.69
CA ASP A 396 30.16 12.51 17.09
C ASP A 396 29.02 12.35 16.06
N GLN A 397 29.03 13.22 15.05
CA GLN A 397 28.48 12.94 13.70
C GLN A 397 29.21 11.75 13.04
N THR A 398 29.23 10.62 13.73
CA THR A 398 29.95 9.38 13.45
C THR A 398 29.51 8.79 12.13
N TRP A 399 28.21 8.84 11.84
CA TRP A 399 27.65 8.31 10.60
C TRP A 399 27.91 9.20 9.39
N LEU A 400 28.13 10.51 9.56
CA LEU A 400 28.51 11.37 8.45
C LEU A 400 29.95 11.10 7.96
N ARG A 401 30.77 10.40 8.76
CA ARG A 401 32.09 9.89 8.36
C ARG A 401 31.99 8.76 7.31
N ASP A 402 30.81 8.19 7.12
CA ASP A 402 30.55 7.18 6.09
C ASP A 402 30.44 7.79 4.69
N PHE A 403 30.42 9.13 4.59
CA PHE A 403 30.33 9.87 3.33
C PHE A 403 31.66 10.53 2.98
N THR A 404 32.11 10.32 1.75
CA THR A 404 33.17 11.11 1.15
C THR A 404 32.61 12.48 0.82
N ARG A 405 33.10 13.53 1.49
CA ARG A 405 32.60 14.89 1.35
C ARG A 405 32.99 15.52 0.02
N ALA A 406 32.05 16.19 -0.64
CA ALA A 406 32.27 17.00 -1.82
C ALA A 406 32.35 18.48 -1.43
N GLY A 407 33.29 19.22 -2.03
CA GLY A 407 33.40 20.67 -1.83
C GLY A 407 32.43 21.45 -2.71
N GLY A 408 31.92 22.57 -2.20
CA GLY A 408 31.02 23.49 -2.90
C GLY A 408 29.87 23.94 -2.01
N GLY A 409 29.52 25.23 -2.05
CA GLY A 409 28.34 25.78 -1.40
C GLY A 409 27.36 26.30 -2.45
N ALA A 410 26.11 25.85 -2.39
CA ALA A 410 25.03 26.49 -3.12
C ALA A 410 24.53 27.75 -2.38
N GLU A 411 23.81 28.61 -3.09
CA GLU A 411 23.05 29.69 -2.48
C GLU A 411 21.98 29.09 -1.53
N SER A 412 22.01 29.51 -0.26
CA SER A 412 21.04 29.04 0.73
C SER A 412 19.68 29.69 0.50
N ALA A 413 18.63 28.88 0.48
CA ALA A 413 17.25 29.33 0.41
C ALA A 413 16.65 29.62 1.80
N GLY A 414 17.46 29.72 2.86
CA GLY A 414 16.99 29.98 4.22
C GLY A 414 16.34 28.77 4.91
N ILE A 415 16.52 27.56 4.36
CA ILE A 415 16.08 26.32 5.01
C ILE A 415 17.04 25.97 6.16
N SER A 416 16.46 25.72 7.34
CA SER A 416 17.18 25.50 8.59
C SER A 416 17.18 24.04 9.08
N GLY A 417 16.24 23.21 8.61
CA GLY A 417 16.06 21.85 9.09
C GLY A 417 14.78 21.20 8.57
N ILE A 418 14.53 19.95 8.97
CA ILE A 418 13.25 19.26 8.70
C ILE A 418 12.23 19.69 9.77
N ASP A 419 11.07 20.19 9.35
CA ASP A 419 9.95 20.54 10.25
C ASP A 419 9.13 19.30 10.63
N HIS A 420 8.75 18.51 9.62
CA HIS A 420 8.04 17.24 9.78
C HIS A 420 8.18 16.36 8.53
N VAL A 421 7.91 15.07 8.72
CA VAL A 421 7.79 14.09 7.64
C VAL A 421 6.33 13.66 7.54
N SER A 422 5.79 13.56 6.33
CA SER A 422 4.43 13.12 6.09
C SER A 422 4.41 11.80 5.32
N LEU A 423 3.80 10.80 5.94
CA LEU A 423 3.60 9.47 5.38
C LEU A 423 2.13 9.29 4.99
N THR A 424 1.89 8.43 4.01
CA THR A 424 0.55 7.94 3.68
C THR A 424 0.52 6.45 3.93
N THR A 425 -0.52 6.01 4.63
CA THR A 425 -0.75 4.63 5.04
C THR A 425 -2.17 4.21 4.63
N SER A 426 -2.44 2.91 4.72
CA SER A 426 -3.77 2.38 4.42
C SER A 426 -4.75 2.78 5.53
N VAL A 427 -6.05 2.60 5.28
CA VAL A 427 -7.06 2.88 6.30
C VAL A 427 -6.93 1.91 7.49
N GLU A 428 -6.51 0.67 7.19
CA GLU A 428 -6.30 -0.40 8.15
C GLU A 428 -5.09 -0.13 9.05
N ALA A 429 -3.95 0.27 8.47
CA ALA A 429 -2.70 0.50 9.21
C ALA A 429 -2.60 1.88 9.90
N PHE A 430 -3.58 2.78 9.71
CA PHE A 430 -3.52 4.15 10.22
C PHE A 430 -3.38 4.25 11.75
N ASP A 431 -4.13 3.42 12.47
CA ASP A 431 -4.08 3.37 13.95
C ASP A 431 -2.83 2.62 14.44
N GLU A 432 -2.41 1.57 13.72
CA GLU A 432 -1.19 0.81 13.97
C GLU A 432 0.06 1.71 13.92
N ASP A 433 0.23 2.47 12.84
CA ASP A 433 1.36 3.40 12.67
C ASP A 433 1.36 4.47 13.77
N THR A 434 0.18 4.98 14.12
CA THR A 434 0.02 5.97 15.20
C THR A 434 0.49 5.39 16.53
N LEU A 435 0.02 4.18 16.87
CA LEU A 435 0.35 3.49 18.11
C LEU A 435 1.85 3.19 18.18
N PHE A 436 2.45 2.79 17.06
CA PHE A 436 3.88 2.51 16.97
C PHE A 436 4.71 3.71 17.42
N TYR A 437 4.51 4.89 16.82
CA TYR A 437 5.29 6.07 17.16
C TYR A 437 5.01 6.57 18.59
N ARG A 438 3.75 6.50 19.05
CA ARG A 438 3.41 6.81 20.45
C ARG A 438 4.12 5.87 21.43
N ALA A 439 4.00 4.56 21.23
CA ALA A 439 4.52 3.57 22.15
C ALA A 439 6.05 3.56 22.14
N LEU A 440 6.68 3.61 20.96
CA LEU A 440 8.14 3.56 20.87
C LEU A 440 8.80 4.84 21.39
N PHE A 441 8.35 6.00 20.91
CA PHE A 441 9.02 7.28 21.14
C PHE A 441 8.35 8.17 22.19
N GLY A 442 7.19 7.77 22.72
CA GLY A 442 6.43 8.60 23.65
C GLY A 442 5.79 9.81 22.97
N LEU A 443 5.61 9.80 21.65
CA LEU A 443 5.04 10.95 20.94
C LEU A 443 3.57 11.17 21.33
N GLY A 444 3.22 12.43 21.58
CA GLY A 444 1.84 12.87 21.75
C GLY A 444 1.08 12.80 20.44
N ILE A 445 -0.19 12.38 20.51
CA ILE A 445 -1.11 12.27 19.38
C ILE A 445 -1.94 13.54 19.27
N SER A 446 -2.04 14.13 18.07
CA SER A 446 -2.99 15.20 17.79
C SER A 446 -4.40 14.66 17.57
N ALA A 447 -5.41 15.54 17.64
CA ALA A 447 -6.75 15.19 17.15
C ALA A 447 -6.68 14.73 15.67
N THR A 448 -7.49 13.74 15.32
CA THR A 448 -7.65 13.31 13.92
C THR A 448 -8.44 14.38 13.15
N ALA A 449 -7.85 14.89 12.07
CA ALA A 449 -8.52 15.79 11.14
C ALA A 449 -9.11 15.00 9.97
N GLU A 450 -10.37 15.28 9.63
CA GLU A 450 -10.99 14.81 8.39
C GLU A 450 -10.90 15.91 7.33
N VAL A 451 -10.25 15.60 6.21
CA VAL A 451 -10.01 16.54 5.11
C VAL A 451 -10.82 16.10 3.91
N ALA A 452 -11.74 16.97 3.46
CA ALA A 452 -12.55 16.78 2.27
C ALA A 452 -11.70 16.98 1.01
N ALA A 453 -10.88 16.00 0.66
CA ALA A 453 -10.04 16.06 -0.51
C ALA A 453 -10.88 15.96 -1.81
N PRO A 454 -10.36 16.44 -2.96
CA PRO A 454 -11.08 16.41 -4.24
C PRO A 454 -11.50 15.01 -4.75
N PHE A 455 -11.03 13.94 -4.11
CA PHE A 455 -11.26 12.55 -4.48
C PHE A 455 -11.85 11.70 -3.33
N GLY A 456 -12.26 12.33 -2.24
CA GLY A 456 -12.86 11.65 -1.09
C GLY A 456 -12.34 12.18 0.24
N MET A 457 -12.96 11.73 1.32
CA MET A 457 -12.48 12.07 2.66
C MET A 457 -11.15 11.36 2.92
N ILE A 458 -10.16 12.10 3.44
CA ILE A 458 -8.94 11.52 4.01
C ILE A 458 -8.87 11.88 5.49
N ARG A 459 -8.27 11.01 6.28
CA ARG A 459 -7.94 11.28 7.68
C ARG A 459 -6.48 11.64 7.78
N SER A 460 -6.16 12.59 8.65
CA SER A 460 -4.80 13.02 8.96
C SER A 460 -4.64 13.09 10.47
N ARG A 461 -3.54 12.54 10.99
CA ARG A 461 -3.20 12.58 12.41
C ARG A 461 -1.70 12.81 12.53
N ALA A 462 -1.31 13.75 13.38
CA ALA A 462 0.08 14.02 13.65
C ALA A 462 0.52 13.42 14.98
N VAL A 463 1.76 12.97 15.04
CA VAL A 463 2.46 12.56 16.26
C VAL A 463 3.71 13.41 16.45
N SER A 464 3.98 13.84 17.69
CA SER A 464 5.18 14.62 18.00
C SER A 464 5.59 14.56 19.46
N ASP A 465 6.86 14.84 19.74
CA ASP A 465 7.37 14.98 21.11
C ASP A 465 6.90 16.29 21.75
N ASP A 466 7.03 16.41 23.07
CA ASP A 466 6.61 17.61 23.83
C ASP A 466 7.32 18.88 23.37
N GLY A 467 8.62 18.75 23.03
CA GLY A 467 9.43 19.84 22.48
C GLY A 467 9.13 20.14 21.01
N ARG A 468 8.27 19.34 20.37
CA ARG A 468 7.90 19.41 18.95
C ARG A 468 9.15 19.52 18.06
N ARG A 469 10.20 18.76 18.37
CA ARG A 469 11.41 18.66 17.53
C ARG A 469 11.27 17.55 16.50
N VAL A 470 10.53 16.49 16.81
CA VAL A 470 10.15 15.41 15.91
C VAL A 470 8.65 15.47 15.68
N ARG A 471 8.26 15.64 14.42
CA ARG A 471 6.86 15.63 13.98
C ARG A 471 6.71 14.66 12.80
N ILE A 472 5.71 13.79 12.87
CA ILE A 472 5.33 12.89 11.79
C ILE A 472 3.82 13.05 11.55
N ALA A 473 3.44 13.34 10.30
CA ALA A 473 2.04 13.41 9.88
C ALA A 473 1.66 12.12 9.15
N LEU A 474 0.66 11.43 9.65
CA LEU A 474 0.12 10.20 9.06
C LEU A 474 -1.18 10.54 8.34
N ASN A 475 -1.34 10.08 7.10
CA ASN A 475 -2.53 10.33 6.30
C ASN A 475 -3.07 9.02 5.73
N THR A 476 -4.38 8.89 5.61
CA THR A 476 -4.98 7.73 4.91
C THR A 476 -4.97 7.93 3.40
N ALA A 477 -4.71 6.85 2.67
CA ALA A 477 -4.95 6.81 1.23
C ALA A 477 -6.47 6.83 0.90
N PRO A 478 -6.92 7.58 -0.12
CA PRO A 478 -8.32 7.58 -0.52
C PRO A 478 -8.68 6.28 -1.26
N LEU A 479 -9.65 5.54 -0.74
CA LEU A 479 -10.16 4.32 -1.38
C LEU A 479 -11.09 4.65 -2.56
N ARG A 480 -10.54 4.82 -3.77
CA ARG A 480 -11.31 4.99 -5.03
C ARG A 480 -10.66 4.24 -6.20
N ARG A 481 -11.50 3.70 -7.09
CA ARG A 481 -11.11 2.97 -8.32
C ARG A 481 -11.67 3.70 -9.56
N GLY A 482 -11.09 3.44 -10.74
CA GLY A 482 -11.55 4.01 -12.01
C GLY A 482 -11.10 5.46 -12.26
N GLU A 483 -11.80 6.20 -13.11
CA GLU A 483 -11.44 7.57 -13.56
C GLU A 483 -11.37 8.63 -12.43
N TRP A 484 -11.89 8.28 -11.25
CA TRP A 484 -11.89 9.11 -10.04
C TRP A 484 -10.89 8.63 -8.98
N ALA A 485 -10.03 7.67 -9.29
CA ALA A 485 -8.93 7.27 -8.42
C ALA A 485 -8.02 8.48 -8.12
N PRO A 486 -7.35 8.50 -6.95
CA PRO A 486 -6.40 9.54 -6.62
C PRO A 486 -5.36 9.64 -7.72
N ALA A 487 -5.07 10.86 -8.18
CA ALA A 487 -4.04 11.08 -9.19
C ALA A 487 -2.62 10.75 -8.68
N VAL A 488 -2.47 10.36 -7.43
CA VAL A 488 -1.21 10.00 -6.78
C VAL A 488 -1.53 8.86 -5.83
N ALA A 489 -0.95 7.69 -6.05
CA ALA A 489 -0.99 6.62 -5.07
C ALA A 489 -0.08 7.02 -3.91
N ASP A 490 -0.64 7.04 -2.70
CA ASP A 490 0.07 7.22 -1.43
C ASP A 490 1.05 8.41 -1.38
N PRO A 491 0.56 9.66 -1.49
CA PRO A 491 1.41 10.85 -1.52
C PRO A 491 2.23 11.00 -0.23
N GLN A 492 3.54 11.23 -0.36
CA GLN A 492 4.46 11.44 0.77
C GLN A 492 5.21 12.76 0.59
N TYR A 493 5.58 13.41 1.69
CA TYR A 493 6.41 14.61 1.60
C TYR A 493 7.29 14.85 2.81
N VAL A 494 8.39 15.57 2.57
CA VAL A 494 9.25 16.11 3.61
C VAL A 494 9.05 17.63 3.66
N ALA A 495 8.77 18.15 4.84
CA ALA A 495 8.60 19.58 5.07
C ALA A 495 9.85 20.17 5.73
N PHE A 496 10.33 21.28 5.17
CA PHE A 496 11.52 21.99 5.60
C PHE A 496 11.16 23.28 6.33
N ARG A 497 11.84 23.57 7.44
CA ARG A 497 11.63 24.78 8.24
C ARG A 497 12.40 25.96 7.68
N SER A 498 11.72 27.09 7.47
CA SER A 498 12.29 28.39 7.11
C SER A 498 11.91 29.46 8.15
N GLY A 499 12.84 30.40 8.38
CA GLY A 499 12.59 31.60 9.18
C GLY A 499 11.78 32.68 8.45
N ASP A 500 11.77 32.65 7.12
CA ASP A 500 11.02 33.55 6.23
C ASP A 500 10.60 32.80 4.97
N ALA A 501 9.38 32.27 4.94
CA ALA A 501 8.89 31.49 3.82
C ALA A 501 8.73 32.33 2.53
N VAL A 502 8.55 33.65 2.65
CA VAL A 502 8.41 34.53 1.48
C VAL A 502 9.77 34.72 0.81
N ALA A 503 10.80 35.07 1.59
CA ALA A 503 12.16 35.18 1.10
C ALA A 503 12.67 33.83 0.54
N SER A 504 12.38 32.72 1.22
CA SER A 504 12.69 31.38 0.70
C SER A 504 12.02 31.13 -0.65
N ALA A 505 10.73 31.47 -0.80
CA ALA A 505 10.00 31.24 -2.05
C ALA A 505 10.51 32.11 -3.22
N GLU A 506 11.01 33.33 -2.94
CA GLU A 506 11.68 34.19 -3.90
C GLU A 506 12.97 33.55 -4.41
N ILE A 507 13.84 33.09 -3.49
CA ILE A 507 15.13 32.47 -3.83
C ILE A 507 14.93 31.16 -4.61
N VAL A 508 14.11 30.22 -4.12
CA VAL A 508 13.95 28.91 -4.76
C VAL A 508 13.32 29.01 -6.16
N ARG A 509 12.51 30.05 -6.42
CA ARG A 509 12.02 30.32 -7.77
C ARG A 509 13.12 30.81 -8.71
N GLY A 510 14.00 31.69 -8.21
CA GLY A 510 15.19 32.11 -8.95
C GLY A 510 16.11 30.94 -9.29
N LEU A 511 16.22 29.95 -8.39
CA LEU A 511 16.98 28.71 -8.58
C LEU A 511 16.26 27.65 -9.45
N GLY A 512 15.02 27.91 -9.89
CA GLY A 512 14.27 27.02 -10.77
C GLY A 512 13.64 25.80 -10.09
N ALA A 513 13.32 25.88 -8.79
CA ALA A 513 12.54 24.83 -8.13
C ALA A 513 11.17 24.64 -8.81
N PRO A 514 10.69 23.39 -8.95
CA PRO A 514 9.36 23.10 -9.50
C PRO A 514 8.29 23.42 -8.44
N VAL A 515 8.02 24.70 -8.17
CA VAL A 515 7.04 25.15 -7.18
C VAL A 515 5.62 24.93 -7.72
N LEU A 516 4.77 24.29 -6.91
CA LEU A 516 3.37 24.04 -7.25
C LEU A 516 2.61 25.35 -7.40
N LYS A 517 1.92 25.54 -8.53
CA LYS A 517 1.12 26.73 -8.79
C LYS A 517 -0.23 26.67 -8.07
N ILE A 518 -0.50 27.63 -7.19
CA ILE A 518 -1.80 27.75 -6.50
C ILE A 518 -2.76 28.63 -7.31
N PRO A 519 -4.05 28.26 -7.45
CA PRO A 519 -5.02 29.04 -8.21
C PRO A 519 -5.28 30.44 -7.63
N GLY A 520 -5.50 31.43 -8.50
CA GLY A 520 -5.77 32.81 -8.09
C GLY A 520 -6.98 32.98 -7.15
N ASN A 521 -8.00 32.13 -7.29
CA ASN A 521 -9.20 32.15 -6.45
C ASN A 521 -8.89 31.90 -4.97
N TYR A 522 -7.84 31.14 -4.66
CA TYR A 522 -7.41 30.94 -3.27
C TYR A 522 -7.05 32.28 -2.60
N TYR A 523 -6.36 33.17 -3.31
CA TYR A 523 -5.93 34.47 -2.77
C TYR A 523 -7.08 35.48 -2.67
N ALA A 524 -8.07 35.37 -3.56
CA ALA A 524 -9.30 36.15 -3.45
C ALA A 524 -10.11 35.75 -2.21
N ASP A 525 -10.23 34.44 -1.95
CA ASP A 525 -10.82 33.90 -0.73
C ASP A 525 -9.99 34.27 0.52
N LEU A 526 -8.66 34.17 0.44
CA LEU A 526 -7.76 34.52 1.54
C LEU A 526 -7.92 35.98 1.98
N ALA A 527 -8.05 36.90 1.01
CA ALA A 527 -8.29 38.32 1.27
C ALA A 527 -9.65 38.59 1.95
N ALA A 528 -10.64 37.72 1.73
CA ALA A 528 -11.94 37.82 2.38
C ALA A 528 -11.93 37.22 3.79
N ARG A 529 -11.11 36.18 4.04
CA ARG A 529 -10.98 35.52 5.35
C ARG A 529 -10.08 36.26 6.32
N PHE A 530 -9.04 36.94 5.83
CA PHE A 530 -8.05 37.61 6.65
C PHE A 530 -7.75 39.02 6.16
N ASP A 531 -7.66 39.96 7.11
CA ASP A 531 -7.21 41.33 6.86
C ASP A 531 -5.67 41.40 6.76
N LEU A 532 -5.13 40.88 5.65
CA LEU A 532 -3.68 40.89 5.38
C LEU A 532 -3.27 42.17 4.63
N PRO A 533 -2.09 42.75 4.94
CA PRO A 533 -1.56 43.87 4.18
C PRO A 533 -1.47 43.54 2.68
N ALA A 534 -1.92 44.45 1.81
CA ALA A 534 -1.99 44.22 0.37
C ALA A 534 -0.64 43.78 -0.24
N GLY A 535 0.48 44.34 0.24
CA GLY A 535 1.82 43.95 -0.18
C GLY A 535 2.19 42.51 0.18
N LEU A 536 1.77 42.04 1.36
CA LEU A 536 1.98 40.65 1.76
C LEU A 536 1.12 39.71 0.92
N LEU A 537 -0.18 40.00 0.77
CA LEU A 537 -1.09 39.20 -0.06
C LEU A 537 -0.60 39.08 -1.50
N GLY A 538 -0.07 40.17 -2.07
CA GLY A 538 0.55 40.19 -3.39
C GLY A 538 1.72 39.21 -3.50
N ARG A 539 2.65 39.22 -2.54
CA ARG A 539 3.78 38.28 -2.51
C ARG A 539 3.32 36.83 -2.30
N LEU A 540 2.35 36.58 -1.42
CA LEU A 540 1.80 35.23 -1.24
C LEU A 540 1.26 34.68 -2.56
N ARG A 541 0.52 35.50 -3.31
CA ARG A 541 -0.02 35.16 -4.63
C ARG A 541 1.07 34.93 -5.67
N GLU A 542 2.02 35.85 -5.75
CA GLU A 542 3.12 35.77 -6.70
C GLU A 542 3.92 34.47 -6.52
N HIS A 543 4.21 34.11 -5.26
CA HIS A 543 5.08 32.99 -4.91
C HIS A 543 4.34 31.67 -4.64
N SER A 544 3.03 31.59 -4.86
CA SER A 544 2.22 30.38 -4.61
C SER A 544 2.25 29.92 -3.14
N ILE A 545 2.35 30.85 -2.20
CA ILE A 545 2.41 30.56 -0.77
C ILE A 545 0.98 30.46 -0.24
N LEU A 546 0.71 29.38 0.49
CA LEU A 546 -0.52 29.17 1.24
C LEU A 546 -0.35 29.72 2.66
N TYR A 547 -1.44 30.20 3.25
CA TYR A 547 -1.49 30.83 4.55
C TYR A 547 -2.65 30.25 5.39
N ASP A 548 -2.34 29.91 6.64
CA ASP A 548 -3.31 29.55 7.67
C ASP A 548 -3.03 30.33 8.96
N ARG A 549 -4.05 30.49 9.81
CA ARG A 549 -3.93 31.18 11.10
C ARG A 549 -4.93 30.64 12.10
N ASP A 550 -4.45 30.38 13.31
CA ASP A 550 -5.27 30.04 14.47
C ASP A 550 -5.02 31.06 15.61
N GLU A 551 -5.54 30.75 16.80
CA GLU A 551 -5.36 31.58 18.00
C GLU A 551 -3.92 31.63 18.52
N HIS A 552 -3.07 30.67 18.12
CA HIS A 552 -1.69 30.53 18.59
C HIS A 552 -0.67 31.12 17.63
N GLY A 553 -1.02 31.29 16.36
CA GLY A 553 -0.09 31.83 15.38
C GLY A 553 -0.53 31.71 13.93
N ALA A 554 0.43 31.92 13.03
CA ALA A 554 0.24 31.82 11.59
C ALA A 554 1.18 30.79 10.96
N TYR A 555 0.76 30.25 9.82
CA TYR A 555 1.43 29.18 9.11
C TYR A 555 1.54 29.52 7.64
N LEU A 556 2.77 29.73 7.17
CA LEU A 556 3.05 29.98 5.76
C LEU A 556 3.71 28.75 5.18
N HIS A 557 3.24 28.32 4.02
CA HIS A 557 3.74 27.10 3.41
C HIS A 557 3.60 27.09 1.90
N PHE A 558 4.60 26.55 1.21
CA PHE A 558 4.52 26.26 -0.22
C PHE A 558 5.11 24.89 -0.52
N TYR A 559 4.74 24.34 -1.67
CA TYR A 559 5.04 22.95 -2.04
C TYR A 559 5.72 22.90 -3.39
N THR A 560 6.53 21.87 -3.62
CA THR A 560 6.94 21.50 -4.97
C THR A 560 5.83 20.76 -5.70
N GLU A 561 5.97 20.59 -7.01
CA GLU A 561 5.26 19.60 -7.79
C GLU A 561 5.62 18.17 -7.33
N ILE A 562 4.91 17.17 -7.87
CA ILE A 562 5.12 15.77 -7.52
C ILE A 562 6.32 15.21 -8.30
N LEU A 563 7.18 14.52 -7.55
CA LEU A 563 8.44 13.95 -7.96
C LEU A 563 8.31 12.42 -7.86
N GLY A 564 8.73 11.70 -8.89
CA GLY A 564 8.72 10.23 -8.89
C GLY A 564 7.36 9.66 -8.50
N SER A 565 6.28 10.18 -9.08
CA SER A 565 4.89 9.74 -8.95
C SER A 565 4.20 9.93 -7.59
N ARG A 566 4.91 10.00 -6.46
CA ARG A 566 4.27 10.15 -5.12
C ARG A 566 4.94 11.09 -4.13
N LEU A 567 6.20 11.47 -4.34
CA LEU A 567 6.95 12.32 -3.40
C LEU A 567 6.77 13.81 -3.74
N PHE A 568 6.76 14.70 -2.76
CA PHE A 568 6.98 16.14 -2.98
C PHE A 568 7.66 16.75 -1.75
N PHE A 569 8.05 18.02 -1.83
CA PHE A 569 8.65 18.76 -0.72
C PHE A 569 7.78 19.95 -0.33
N ALA A 570 7.92 20.39 0.91
CA ALA A 570 7.29 21.60 1.42
C ALA A 570 8.33 22.50 2.09
N VAL A 571 8.12 23.81 2.07
CA VAL A 571 8.87 24.78 2.87
C VAL A 571 7.87 25.54 3.73
N ILE A 572 8.14 25.58 5.03
CA ILE A 572 7.20 25.94 6.09
C ILE A 572 7.80 27.02 6.98
N GLN A 573 7.02 28.03 7.31
CA GLN A 573 7.31 28.99 8.38
C GLN A 573 6.15 28.98 9.37
N ARG A 574 6.49 28.73 10.64
CA ARG A 574 5.58 28.84 11.80
C ARG A 574 5.85 30.18 12.48
N ILE A 575 4.81 31.00 12.63
CA ILE A 575 4.87 32.29 13.34
C ILE A 575 4.07 32.15 14.62
N GLY A 576 4.63 32.56 15.75
CA GLY A 576 4.02 32.33 17.06
C GLY A 576 4.12 30.86 17.47
N ASP A 577 3.14 30.37 18.21
CA ASP A 577 3.10 28.99 18.71
C ASP A 577 2.18 28.10 17.86
N HIS A 578 2.23 28.27 16.53
CA HIS A 578 1.35 27.53 15.62
C HIS A 578 1.77 26.05 15.48
N HIS A 579 0.87 25.15 15.89
CA HIS A 579 1.10 23.69 15.89
C HIS A 579 0.49 22.94 14.70
N GLY A 580 -0.30 23.61 13.85
CA GLY A 580 -1.00 23.01 12.72
C GLY A 580 -0.12 22.60 11.53
N TYR A 581 -0.75 22.01 10.52
CA TYR A 581 -0.08 21.44 9.32
C TYR A 581 -0.67 21.97 8.00
N GLY A 582 -1.21 23.19 7.99
CA GLY A 582 -1.87 23.79 6.83
C GLY A 582 -3.37 23.50 6.71
N GLY A 583 -3.97 22.95 7.77
CA GLY A 583 -5.42 22.91 7.99
C GLY A 583 -6.28 22.16 6.95
N PRO A 584 -7.59 22.06 7.21
CA PRO A 584 -8.55 21.46 6.28
C PRO A 584 -8.85 22.33 5.06
N VAL A 585 -8.43 23.61 5.06
CA VAL A 585 -8.69 24.57 3.98
C VAL A 585 -7.58 24.54 2.92
N SER A 586 -6.31 24.58 3.31
CA SER A 586 -5.21 24.63 2.33
C SER A 586 -4.86 23.26 1.76
N SER A 587 -5.10 22.17 2.50
CA SER A 587 -4.83 20.80 2.04
C SER A 587 -5.61 20.40 0.77
N PRO A 588 -6.94 20.58 0.69
CA PRO A 588 -7.69 20.31 -0.54
C PRO A 588 -7.25 21.16 -1.73
N VAL A 589 -6.87 22.42 -1.49
CA VAL A 589 -6.37 23.34 -2.54
C VAL A 589 -5.05 22.82 -3.12
N ARG A 590 -4.10 22.42 -2.28
CA ARG A 590 -2.84 21.78 -2.70
C ARG A 590 -3.12 20.51 -3.51
N MET A 591 -4.02 19.65 -3.04
CA MET A 591 -4.34 18.39 -3.69
C MET A 591 -4.99 18.61 -5.07
N ALA A 592 -5.87 19.61 -5.19
CA ALA A 592 -6.46 20.03 -6.46
C ALA A 592 -5.40 20.61 -7.41
N ALA A 593 -4.47 21.42 -6.90
CA ALA A 593 -3.37 22.00 -7.66
C ALA A 593 -2.44 20.91 -8.22
N HIS A 594 -2.05 19.91 -7.42
CA HIS A 594 -1.26 18.77 -7.89
C HIS A 594 -1.98 17.97 -8.98
N ARG A 595 -3.28 17.69 -8.81
CA ARG A 595 -4.07 17.02 -9.84
C ARG A 595 -4.13 17.83 -11.12
N SER A 596 -4.39 19.13 -11.01
CA SER A 596 -4.44 20.03 -12.16
C SER A 596 -3.11 20.08 -12.89
N GLN A 597 -1.99 20.20 -12.17
CA GLN A 597 -0.65 20.18 -12.76
C GLN A 597 -0.39 18.87 -13.50
N ARG A 598 -0.71 17.71 -12.91
CA ARG A 598 -0.59 16.41 -13.58
C ARG A 598 -1.44 16.33 -14.85
N LEU A 599 -2.70 16.77 -14.78
CA LEU A 599 -3.59 16.80 -15.93
C LEU A 599 -3.10 17.76 -17.01
N HIS A 600 -2.51 18.91 -16.64
CA HIS A 600 -1.88 19.82 -17.59
C HIS A 600 -0.62 19.20 -18.20
N SER A 601 0.23 18.49 -17.44
CA SER A 601 1.38 17.78 -18.01
C SER A 601 0.95 16.67 -18.97
N LEU A 602 -0.19 16.01 -18.72
CA LEU A 602 -0.79 15.04 -19.64
C LEU A 602 -1.39 15.75 -20.88
N ARG A 603 -2.15 16.82 -20.67
CA ARG A 603 -2.80 17.59 -21.75
C ARG A 603 -1.83 18.41 -22.60
N SER A 604 -0.75 18.93 -22.05
CA SER A 604 0.29 19.68 -22.77
C SER A 604 1.20 18.75 -23.59
N ARG A 605 1.22 17.45 -23.26
CA ARG A 605 1.71 16.40 -24.16
C ARG A 605 0.69 16.08 -25.26
N ASP A 606 -0.61 16.23 -25.01
CA ASP A 606 -1.68 16.06 -26.01
C ASP A 606 -1.96 17.32 -26.88
N SER A 607 -1.67 18.53 -26.41
CA SER A 607 -2.15 19.80 -27.01
C SER A 607 -1.29 20.32 -28.16
N GLY A 608 -0.41 19.50 -28.72
CA GLY A 608 0.16 19.72 -30.05
C GLY A 608 -0.80 19.37 -31.19
N ARG A 609 -2.03 18.90 -30.91
CA ARG A 609 -2.87 18.25 -31.92
C ARG A 609 -4.35 18.62 -31.88
N ALA A 610 -4.75 19.42 -32.85
CA ALA A 610 -6.09 19.34 -33.44
C ALA A 610 -5.98 19.60 -34.94
N GLY A 611 -5.63 18.54 -35.69
CA GLY A 611 -5.88 18.42 -37.13
C GLY A 611 -6.75 17.18 -37.37
N PRO A 612 -7.63 17.17 -38.38
CA PRO A 612 -8.50 16.04 -38.65
C PRO A 612 -7.67 14.94 -39.34
N ALA A 613 -7.34 13.86 -38.64
CA ALA A 613 -6.62 12.73 -39.22
C ALA A 613 -7.41 11.42 -39.10
N THR A 614 -7.35 10.66 -40.18
CA THR A 614 -7.94 9.34 -40.42
C THR A 614 -7.79 8.39 -39.24
N ARG A 615 -8.90 7.77 -38.83
CA ARG A 615 -8.97 6.93 -37.62
C ARG A 615 -8.45 5.52 -37.94
N HIS A 616 -7.18 5.25 -37.63
CA HIS A 616 -6.60 3.90 -37.67
C HIS A 616 -6.93 3.11 -36.40
N ASP A 617 -7.21 1.81 -36.54
CA ASP A 617 -7.34 0.89 -35.41
C ASP A 617 -5.96 0.39 -34.99
N PHE A 618 -5.69 0.38 -33.67
CA PHE A 618 -4.38 -0.01 -33.12
C PHE A 618 -4.51 -1.24 -32.21
N SER A 619 -3.51 -2.14 -32.29
CA SER A 619 -3.31 -3.28 -31.39
C SER A 619 -2.07 -3.09 -30.53
N LEU A 620 -2.12 -3.47 -29.26
CA LEU A 620 -0.94 -3.56 -28.40
C LEU A 620 -0.34 -4.96 -28.53
N ALA A 621 0.81 -5.11 -29.20
CA ALA A 621 1.51 -6.39 -29.25
C ALA A 621 2.13 -6.71 -27.87
N HIS A 622 2.04 -7.96 -27.42
CA HIS A 622 2.50 -8.35 -26.08
C HIS A 622 3.99 -8.02 -25.86
N LEU A 623 4.83 -8.19 -26.90
CA LEU A 623 6.27 -7.93 -26.82
C LEU A 623 6.61 -6.47 -26.45
N THR A 624 5.73 -5.51 -26.73
CA THR A 624 5.85 -4.09 -26.33
C THR A 624 5.77 -3.89 -24.82
N ALA A 625 5.11 -4.80 -24.09
CA ALA A 625 4.92 -4.72 -22.64
C ALA A 625 4.98 -6.11 -21.99
N LEU A 626 5.97 -6.92 -22.40
CA LEU A 626 6.09 -8.35 -22.04
C LEU A 626 6.14 -8.63 -20.53
N SER A 627 6.48 -7.63 -19.72
CA SER A 627 6.46 -7.72 -18.26
C SER A 627 5.06 -7.81 -17.65
N LEU A 628 4.01 -7.48 -18.40
CA LEU A 628 2.62 -7.53 -17.95
C LEU A 628 2.03 -8.93 -18.17
N SER A 629 1.23 -9.42 -17.23
CA SER A 629 0.42 -10.62 -17.47
C SER A 629 -0.71 -10.33 -18.48
N PRO A 630 -1.31 -11.36 -19.12
CA PRO A 630 -2.39 -11.15 -20.09
C PRO A 630 -3.55 -10.28 -19.58
N PRO A 631 -4.08 -10.45 -18.35
CA PRO A 631 -5.09 -9.53 -17.81
C PRO A 631 -4.60 -8.07 -17.67
N GLU A 632 -3.37 -7.88 -17.21
CA GLU A 632 -2.78 -6.53 -17.03
C GLU A 632 -2.48 -5.85 -18.36
N LEU A 633 -2.13 -6.62 -19.39
CA LEU A 633 -1.93 -6.14 -20.75
C LEU A 633 -3.24 -5.67 -21.37
N VAL A 634 -4.36 -6.37 -21.12
CA VAL A 634 -5.70 -5.94 -21.54
C VAL A 634 -6.06 -4.60 -20.87
N ASP A 635 -5.82 -4.47 -19.57
CA ASP A 635 -6.02 -3.19 -18.86
C ASP A 635 -5.13 -2.08 -19.45
N ALA A 636 -3.86 -2.40 -19.78
CA ALA A 636 -2.93 -1.45 -20.41
C ALA A 636 -3.40 -0.99 -21.80
N ALA A 637 -3.92 -1.91 -22.62
CA ALA A 637 -4.46 -1.63 -23.93
C ALA A 637 -5.67 -0.69 -23.84
N ALA A 638 -6.61 -1.00 -22.93
CA ALA A 638 -7.80 -0.20 -22.69
C ALA A 638 -7.45 1.21 -22.20
N GLU A 639 -6.58 1.30 -21.19
CA GLU A 639 -6.11 2.56 -20.62
C GLU A 639 -5.29 3.40 -21.61
N GLY A 640 -4.64 2.75 -22.58
CA GLY A 640 -3.91 3.41 -23.66
C GLY A 640 -4.80 3.89 -24.80
N GLY A 641 -6.03 3.36 -24.93
CA GLY A 641 -6.91 3.65 -26.04
C GLY A 641 -6.60 2.84 -27.30
N TYR A 642 -6.05 1.64 -27.12
CA TYR A 642 -5.98 0.61 -28.14
C TYR A 642 -7.35 -0.03 -28.33
N ARG A 643 -7.63 -0.47 -29.57
CA ARG A 643 -8.82 -1.26 -29.85
C ARG A 643 -8.57 -2.74 -29.59
N TYR A 644 -7.36 -3.19 -29.93
CA TYR A 644 -7.00 -4.60 -29.88
C TYR A 644 -5.78 -4.87 -28.99
N VAL A 645 -5.58 -6.14 -28.67
CA VAL A 645 -4.37 -6.67 -28.04
C VAL A 645 -3.90 -7.93 -28.78
N GLY A 646 -2.59 -8.12 -28.87
CA GLY A 646 -1.95 -9.37 -29.30
C GLY A 646 -1.46 -10.15 -28.08
N LEU A 647 -1.76 -11.45 -28.01
CA LEU A 647 -1.47 -12.28 -26.83
C LEU A 647 -0.45 -13.38 -27.11
N ARG A 648 0.68 -13.27 -26.40
CA ARG A 648 1.71 -14.31 -26.36
C ARG A 648 1.33 -15.51 -25.50
N LEU A 649 1.14 -16.67 -26.13
CA LEU A 649 0.79 -17.95 -25.49
C LEU A 649 1.98 -18.92 -25.39
N THR A 650 3.02 -18.72 -26.21
CA THR A 650 4.25 -19.54 -26.19
C THR A 650 5.45 -18.71 -25.77
N ARG A 651 6.33 -19.32 -24.96
CA ARG A 651 7.63 -18.72 -24.61
C ARG A 651 8.61 -19.00 -25.75
N VAL A 652 9.32 -17.97 -26.22
CA VAL A 652 10.30 -18.12 -27.32
C VAL A 652 11.73 -18.21 -26.80
N THR A 653 12.03 -17.60 -25.65
CA THR A 653 13.33 -17.75 -24.98
C THR A 653 13.17 -18.10 -23.49
N PRO A 654 14.08 -18.89 -22.89
CA PRO A 654 13.99 -19.27 -21.48
C PRO A 654 13.89 -18.10 -20.49
N GLN A 655 14.41 -16.94 -20.86
CA GLN A 655 14.52 -15.73 -20.03
C GLN A 655 13.25 -14.87 -20.03
N GLU A 656 12.26 -15.15 -20.89
CA GLU A 656 10.99 -14.42 -20.92
C GLU A 656 10.03 -14.89 -19.82
N PRO A 657 9.16 -14.00 -19.29
CA PRO A 657 8.00 -14.41 -18.53
C PRO A 657 7.17 -15.46 -19.30
N HIS A 658 6.72 -16.51 -18.61
CA HIS A 658 5.80 -17.50 -19.19
C HIS A 658 4.43 -17.34 -18.56
N TYR A 659 3.45 -17.05 -19.40
CA TYR A 659 2.05 -16.99 -19.01
C TYR A 659 1.34 -18.20 -19.64
N PRO A 660 1.02 -19.25 -18.87
CA PRO A 660 0.48 -20.50 -19.39
C PRO A 660 -1.01 -20.37 -19.77
N LEU A 661 -1.37 -19.37 -20.57
CA LEU A 661 -2.76 -19.00 -20.83
C LEU A 661 -3.55 -20.14 -21.50
N ALA A 662 -2.89 -20.96 -22.33
CA ALA A 662 -3.51 -22.12 -22.98
C ALA A 662 -3.73 -23.33 -22.04
N THR A 663 -3.11 -23.35 -20.85
CA THR A 663 -3.16 -24.49 -19.93
C THR A 663 -3.60 -24.14 -18.50
N ASP A 664 -3.77 -22.85 -18.18
CA ASP A 664 -4.25 -22.34 -16.91
C ASP A 664 -5.69 -21.78 -17.03
N PRO A 665 -6.72 -22.53 -16.57
CA PRO A 665 -8.11 -22.09 -16.63
C PRO A 665 -8.42 -20.84 -15.79
N ALA A 666 -7.67 -20.58 -14.71
CA ALA A 666 -7.89 -19.42 -13.85
C ALA A 666 -7.37 -18.14 -14.54
N LEU A 667 -6.19 -18.22 -15.14
CA LEU A 667 -5.64 -17.14 -15.93
C LEU A 667 -6.50 -16.85 -17.18
N MET A 668 -6.94 -17.89 -17.90
CA MET A 668 -7.86 -17.77 -19.04
C MET A 668 -9.15 -17.04 -18.65
N ARG A 669 -9.80 -17.47 -17.56
CA ARG A 669 -11.02 -16.83 -17.05
C ARG A 669 -10.79 -15.37 -16.71
N THR A 670 -9.70 -15.06 -16.01
CA THR A 670 -9.37 -13.70 -15.59
C THR A 670 -9.14 -12.79 -16.80
N THR A 671 -8.41 -13.26 -17.81
CA THR A 671 -8.18 -12.52 -19.07
C THR A 671 -9.49 -12.24 -19.79
N LYS A 672 -10.38 -13.24 -19.91
CA LYS A 672 -11.71 -13.08 -20.54
C LYS A 672 -12.60 -12.08 -19.81
N VAL A 673 -12.57 -12.09 -18.47
CA VAL A 673 -13.27 -11.08 -17.66
C VAL A 673 -12.77 -9.67 -17.96
N ARG A 674 -11.44 -9.48 -18.11
CA ARG A 674 -10.88 -8.17 -18.46
C ARG A 674 -11.21 -7.73 -19.88
N LEU A 675 -11.15 -8.64 -20.86
CA LEU A 675 -11.55 -8.35 -22.25
C LEU A 675 -13.02 -7.88 -22.29
N ALA A 676 -13.92 -8.60 -21.61
CA ALA A 676 -15.33 -8.23 -21.53
C ALA A 676 -15.58 -6.91 -20.80
N ALA A 677 -14.84 -6.64 -19.73
CA ALA A 677 -15.01 -5.42 -18.93
C ALA A 677 -14.48 -4.15 -19.63
N THR A 678 -13.44 -4.30 -20.46
CA THR A 678 -12.78 -3.18 -21.14
C THR A 678 -13.28 -2.94 -22.56
N GLY A 679 -13.84 -3.95 -23.22
CA GLY A 679 -14.21 -3.91 -24.62
C GLY A 679 -13.03 -4.01 -25.60
N VAL A 680 -11.81 -4.28 -25.10
CA VAL A 680 -10.64 -4.59 -25.94
C VAL A 680 -10.84 -5.97 -26.56
N GLU A 681 -10.61 -6.07 -27.85
CA GLU A 681 -10.72 -7.32 -28.62
C GLU A 681 -9.33 -7.96 -28.82
N VAL A 682 -9.25 -9.28 -28.97
CA VAL A 682 -7.97 -9.95 -29.30
C VAL A 682 -7.80 -9.95 -30.82
N LEU A 683 -6.75 -9.29 -31.32
CA LEU A 683 -6.45 -9.28 -32.76
C LEU A 683 -5.74 -10.57 -33.15
N ASP A 684 -4.66 -10.88 -32.44
CA ASP A 684 -3.72 -11.94 -32.79
C ASP A 684 -3.23 -12.73 -31.56
N ILE A 685 -2.75 -13.95 -31.81
CA ILE A 685 -1.99 -14.73 -30.83
C ILE A 685 -0.62 -15.12 -31.40
N GLU A 686 0.39 -15.11 -30.54
CA GLU A 686 1.77 -15.44 -30.89
C GLU A 686 2.40 -16.45 -29.90
N LEU A 687 3.36 -17.27 -30.28
CA LEU A 687 3.92 -17.48 -31.60
C LEU A 687 3.83 -18.96 -32.00
N ALA A 688 3.28 -19.25 -33.18
CA ALA A 688 3.33 -20.57 -33.80
C ALA A 688 4.67 -20.74 -34.56
N ARG A 689 5.73 -21.08 -33.83
CA ARG A 689 7.09 -21.25 -34.38
C ARG A 689 7.37 -22.72 -34.65
N ILE A 690 7.57 -23.09 -35.91
CA ILE A 690 7.74 -24.49 -36.36
C ILE A 690 9.16 -24.71 -36.87
N SER A 691 9.97 -25.43 -36.10
CA SER A 691 11.33 -25.85 -36.41
C SER A 691 11.33 -27.28 -37.02
N PRO A 692 12.49 -27.82 -37.45
CA PRO A 692 12.58 -29.16 -38.05
C PRO A 692 11.99 -30.29 -37.19
N ASP A 693 12.05 -30.17 -35.87
CA ASP A 693 11.60 -31.22 -34.94
C ASP A 693 10.15 -31.05 -34.47
N ASP A 694 9.49 -29.94 -34.81
CA ASP A 694 8.14 -29.61 -34.33
C ASP A 694 7.05 -30.23 -35.24
N ASP A 695 5.94 -30.70 -34.63
CA ASP A 695 4.74 -31.15 -35.34
C ASP A 695 3.66 -30.05 -35.33
N PRO A 696 3.13 -29.62 -36.50
CA PRO A 696 2.01 -28.67 -36.56
C PRO A 696 0.80 -29.07 -35.70
N ASP A 697 0.54 -30.37 -35.54
CA ASP A 697 -0.59 -30.87 -34.75
C ASP A 697 -0.46 -30.57 -33.24
N ASP A 698 0.75 -30.26 -32.74
CA ASP A 698 0.97 -29.84 -31.34
C ASP A 698 0.40 -28.45 -31.04
N PHE A 699 0.17 -27.63 -32.08
CA PHE A 699 -0.42 -26.30 -31.93
C PHE A 699 -1.95 -26.29 -31.79
N LYS A 700 -2.62 -27.46 -31.78
CA LYS A 700 -4.09 -27.53 -31.61
C LYS A 700 -4.59 -26.79 -30.39
N ARG A 701 -3.98 -27.03 -29.21
CA ARG A 701 -4.38 -26.34 -27.97
C ARG A 701 -4.11 -24.83 -28.02
N PHE A 702 -3.04 -24.44 -28.71
CA PHE A 702 -2.72 -23.02 -28.92
C PHE A 702 -3.80 -22.34 -29.78
N LEU A 703 -4.26 -23.00 -30.85
CA LEU A 703 -5.33 -22.52 -31.72
C LEU A 703 -6.69 -22.50 -31.00
N GLU A 704 -7.01 -23.55 -30.24
CA GLU A 704 -8.23 -23.61 -29.40
C GLU A 704 -8.28 -22.48 -28.38
N ALA A 705 -7.14 -22.19 -27.71
CA ALA A 705 -7.03 -21.09 -26.76
C ALA A 705 -7.22 -19.72 -27.44
N GLY A 706 -6.64 -19.53 -28.64
CA GLY A 706 -6.88 -18.34 -29.46
C GLY A 706 -8.34 -18.14 -29.81
N ALA A 707 -8.99 -19.21 -30.28
CA ALA A 707 -10.41 -19.20 -30.60
C ALA A 707 -11.28 -18.89 -29.37
N GLU A 708 -10.95 -19.47 -28.21
CA GLU A 708 -11.65 -19.22 -26.94
C GLU A 708 -11.56 -17.74 -26.50
N LEU A 709 -10.43 -17.08 -26.79
CA LEU A 709 -10.18 -15.67 -26.52
C LEU A 709 -10.81 -14.73 -27.56
N GLY A 710 -11.28 -15.26 -28.69
CA GLY A 710 -11.82 -14.48 -29.80
C GLY A 710 -10.74 -13.85 -30.69
N ALA A 711 -9.53 -14.42 -30.73
CA ALA A 711 -8.48 -14.00 -31.65
C ALA A 711 -8.92 -14.17 -33.11
N ARG A 712 -8.37 -13.36 -34.00
CA ARG A 712 -8.68 -13.40 -35.45
C ARG A 712 -7.52 -13.98 -36.26
N HIS A 713 -6.31 -13.72 -35.81
CA HIS A 713 -5.08 -14.01 -36.53
C HIS A 713 -4.08 -14.76 -35.64
N VAL A 714 -3.13 -15.45 -36.27
CA VAL A 714 -2.06 -16.18 -35.60
C VAL A 714 -0.76 -15.86 -36.29
N ILE A 715 0.25 -15.48 -35.52
CA ILE A 715 1.59 -15.25 -36.05
C ILE A 715 2.34 -16.58 -36.16
N ALA A 716 2.87 -16.86 -37.34
CA ALA A 716 3.66 -18.05 -37.63
C ALA A 716 5.09 -17.73 -38.07
N GLN A 717 6.05 -18.56 -37.63
CA GLN A 717 7.45 -18.51 -38.07
C GLN A 717 7.93 -19.92 -38.45
N LEU A 718 8.71 -20.03 -39.53
CA LEU A 718 9.15 -21.30 -40.11
C LEU A 718 10.69 -21.42 -40.21
N PRO A 719 11.42 -21.51 -39.08
CA PRO A 719 12.87 -21.69 -39.06
C PRO A 719 13.29 -23.13 -39.39
N ASP A 720 12.90 -23.62 -40.56
CA ASP A 720 13.24 -24.96 -41.06
C ASP A 720 14.05 -24.83 -42.36
N PRO A 721 15.24 -25.41 -42.51
CA PRO A 721 16.01 -25.30 -43.75
C PRO A 721 15.41 -26.13 -44.90
N ASP A 722 14.56 -27.11 -44.62
CA ASP A 722 13.90 -27.92 -45.64
C ASP A 722 12.67 -27.20 -46.20
N ARG A 723 12.78 -26.79 -47.48
CA ARG A 723 11.74 -26.04 -48.18
C ARG A 723 10.42 -26.82 -48.31
N ASN A 724 10.47 -28.11 -48.62
CA ASN A 724 9.23 -28.86 -48.85
C ASN A 724 8.53 -29.11 -47.52
N ARG A 725 9.30 -29.52 -46.50
CA ARG A 725 8.76 -29.75 -45.16
C ARG A 725 8.16 -28.48 -44.56
N LYS A 726 8.80 -27.32 -44.70
CA LYS A 726 8.22 -26.06 -44.17
C LYS A 726 6.91 -25.69 -44.86
N ILE A 727 6.79 -25.92 -46.18
CA ILE A 727 5.56 -25.63 -46.94
C ILE A 727 4.44 -26.57 -46.50
N ASP A 728 4.72 -27.88 -46.42
CA ASP A 728 3.75 -28.89 -45.99
C ASP A 728 3.28 -28.62 -44.56
N ARG A 729 4.20 -28.27 -43.65
CA ARG A 729 3.87 -27.96 -42.25
C ARG A 729 3.09 -26.67 -42.10
N TYR A 730 3.43 -25.63 -42.87
CA TYR A 730 2.64 -24.40 -42.89
C TYR A 730 1.24 -24.63 -43.43
N ALA A 731 1.11 -25.42 -44.51
CA ALA A 731 -0.19 -25.82 -45.06
C ALA A 731 -1.01 -26.59 -44.01
N ARG A 732 -0.38 -27.52 -43.29
CA ARG A 732 -1.01 -28.27 -42.22
C ARG A 732 -1.48 -27.37 -41.07
N LEU A 733 -0.68 -26.40 -40.64
CA LEU A 733 -1.08 -25.44 -39.60
C LEU A 733 -2.29 -24.59 -40.06
N CYS A 734 -2.32 -24.20 -41.34
CA CYS A 734 -3.47 -23.51 -41.94
C CYS A 734 -4.74 -24.33 -41.89
N GLU A 735 -4.66 -25.62 -42.22
CA GLU A 735 -5.79 -26.56 -42.12
C GLU A 735 -6.30 -26.71 -40.69
N LEU A 736 -5.40 -26.73 -39.71
CA LEU A 736 -5.76 -26.85 -38.28
C LEU A 736 -6.44 -25.60 -37.73
N ALA A 737 -6.07 -24.42 -38.22
CA ALA A 737 -6.64 -23.15 -37.76
C ALA A 737 -8.01 -22.84 -38.40
N ARG A 738 -8.26 -23.38 -39.59
CA ARG A 738 -9.46 -23.09 -40.39
C ARG A 738 -10.80 -23.37 -39.68
N PRO A 739 -10.99 -24.48 -38.92
CA PRO A 739 -12.22 -24.72 -38.18
C PRO A 739 -12.54 -23.66 -37.12
N PHE A 740 -11.53 -22.93 -36.66
CA PHE A 740 -11.66 -21.86 -35.67
C PHE A 740 -11.88 -20.48 -36.29
N GLY A 741 -11.85 -20.38 -37.63
CA GLY A 741 -11.94 -19.10 -38.34
C GLY A 741 -10.68 -18.22 -38.21
N LEU A 742 -9.54 -18.81 -37.83
CA LEU A 742 -8.27 -18.11 -37.66
C LEU A 742 -7.48 -18.06 -38.98
N THR A 743 -6.85 -16.91 -39.27
CA THR A 743 -5.83 -16.80 -40.32
C THR A 743 -4.43 -17.06 -39.76
N LEU A 744 -3.51 -17.53 -40.60
CA LEU A 744 -2.09 -17.66 -40.26
C LEU A 744 -1.31 -16.62 -41.05
N ASP A 745 -0.66 -15.71 -40.34
CA ASP A 745 0.14 -14.66 -40.93
C ASP A 745 1.63 -15.02 -40.76
N LEU A 746 2.29 -15.31 -41.88
CA LEU A 746 3.68 -15.72 -41.92
C LEU A 746 4.59 -14.51 -41.72
N GLU A 747 5.34 -14.52 -40.62
CA GLU A 747 6.39 -13.56 -40.33
C GLU A 747 7.74 -14.09 -40.82
N PHE A 748 8.58 -13.21 -41.38
CA PHE A 748 9.86 -13.56 -41.99
C PHE A 748 11.04 -12.81 -41.33
N PRO A 749 11.48 -13.18 -40.11
CA PRO A 749 12.64 -12.56 -39.50
C PRO A 749 13.91 -12.80 -40.33
N SER A 750 14.60 -11.73 -40.68
CA SER A 750 15.76 -11.69 -41.60
C SER A 750 16.91 -12.67 -41.30
N TRP A 751 17.01 -13.19 -40.07
CA TRP A 751 18.06 -14.12 -39.65
C TRP A 751 17.62 -15.60 -39.65
N THR A 752 16.43 -15.91 -40.15
CA THR A 752 15.87 -17.27 -40.18
C THR A 752 15.88 -17.86 -41.59
N GLU A 753 15.51 -19.13 -41.70
CA GLU A 753 15.38 -19.88 -42.95
C GLU A 753 14.21 -19.40 -43.84
N THR A 754 13.45 -18.40 -43.38
CA THR A 754 12.50 -17.60 -44.15
C THR A 754 12.90 -16.12 -43.99
N PRO A 755 13.97 -15.66 -44.69
CA PRO A 755 14.62 -14.39 -44.34
C PRO A 755 14.01 -13.15 -45.02
N ASP A 756 13.17 -13.32 -46.04
CA ASP A 756 12.70 -12.23 -46.89
C ASP A 756 11.27 -12.44 -47.42
N LEU A 757 10.69 -11.35 -47.94
CA LEU A 757 9.35 -11.33 -48.51
C LEU A 757 9.22 -12.33 -49.66
N HIS A 758 10.24 -12.43 -50.51
CA HIS A 758 10.22 -13.32 -51.67
C HIS A 758 10.04 -14.79 -51.26
N THR A 759 10.76 -15.22 -50.23
CA THR A 759 10.68 -16.57 -49.67
C THR A 759 9.32 -16.82 -49.03
N ALA A 760 8.80 -15.85 -48.26
CA ALA A 760 7.47 -15.94 -47.66
C ALA A 760 6.35 -16.06 -48.72
N VAL A 761 6.38 -15.21 -49.76
CA VAL A 761 5.43 -15.24 -50.89
C VAL A 761 5.44 -16.59 -51.58
N ARG A 762 6.62 -17.17 -51.81
CA ARG A 762 6.75 -18.50 -52.41
C ARG A 762 6.11 -19.58 -51.54
N ILE A 763 6.33 -19.54 -50.22
CA ILE A 763 5.71 -20.49 -49.28
C ILE A 763 4.18 -20.39 -49.35
N LEU A 764 3.62 -19.17 -49.32
CA LEU A 764 2.17 -18.97 -49.41
C LEU A 764 1.58 -19.51 -50.71
N ARG A 765 2.22 -19.22 -51.85
CA ARG A 765 1.76 -19.69 -53.17
C ARG A 765 1.75 -21.21 -53.27
N GLU A 766 2.79 -21.85 -52.75
CA GLU A 766 2.93 -23.30 -52.81
C GLU A 766 2.07 -24.04 -51.77
N ALA A 767 1.89 -23.45 -50.58
CA ALA A 767 0.98 -23.99 -49.57
C ALA A 767 -0.49 -23.90 -50.04
N GLY A 768 -0.84 -22.84 -50.80
CA GLY A 768 -2.13 -22.73 -51.47
C GLY A 768 -3.34 -22.66 -50.54
N GLN A 769 -3.17 -22.15 -49.32
CA GLN A 769 -4.20 -22.16 -48.28
C GLN A 769 -5.02 -20.85 -48.28
N PRO A 770 -6.36 -20.92 -48.12
CA PRO A 770 -7.23 -19.75 -48.23
C PRO A 770 -7.20 -18.82 -47.01
N ASN A 771 -6.64 -19.28 -45.89
CA ASN A 771 -6.47 -18.50 -44.65
C ASN A 771 -5.00 -18.16 -44.35
N ALA A 772 -4.12 -18.28 -45.35
CA ALA A 772 -2.73 -17.88 -45.24
C ALA A 772 -2.56 -16.40 -45.58
N GLY A 773 -1.72 -15.71 -44.82
CA GLY A 773 -1.37 -14.31 -44.98
C GLY A 773 0.10 -14.04 -44.69
N ILE A 774 0.51 -12.78 -44.82
CA ILE A 774 1.86 -12.29 -44.57
C ILE A 774 1.77 -11.24 -43.47
N LEU A 775 2.52 -11.45 -42.39
CA LEU A 775 2.77 -10.40 -41.41
C LEU A 775 3.97 -9.58 -41.84
N VAL A 776 3.73 -8.33 -42.22
CA VAL A 776 4.81 -7.36 -42.42
C VAL A 776 5.17 -6.78 -41.06
N ASP A 777 6.27 -7.26 -40.49
CA ASP A 777 6.97 -6.58 -39.40
C ASP A 777 7.96 -5.57 -40.00
N LEU A 778 7.81 -4.29 -39.64
CA LEU A 778 8.61 -3.21 -40.22
C LEU A 778 10.11 -3.39 -39.99
N LEU A 779 10.52 -3.95 -38.84
CA LEU A 779 11.93 -4.21 -38.56
C LEU A 779 12.47 -5.32 -39.45
N HIS A 780 11.74 -6.42 -39.57
CA HIS A 780 12.14 -7.57 -40.38
C HIS A 780 12.13 -7.25 -41.87
N PHE A 781 11.11 -6.53 -42.33
CA PHE A 781 11.03 -6.04 -43.69
C PHE A 781 12.24 -5.16 -44.04
N ALA A 782 12.52 -4.13 -43.23
CA ALA A 782 13.61 -3.19 -43.47
C ALA A 782 15.00 -3.87 -43.47
N ARG A 783 15.17 -4.96 -42.73
CA ARG A 783 16.45 -5.69 -42.60
C ARG A 783 16.62 -6.86 -43.56
N SER A 784 15.56 -7.27 -44.26
CA SER A 784 15.59 -8.40 -45.19
C SER A 784 16.05 -8.06 -46.60
N GLY A 785 16.17 -6.76 -46.94
CA GLY A 785 16.42 -6.32 -48.33
C GLY A 785 15.20 -6.47 -49.25
N SER A 786 14.01 -6.72 -48.69
CA SER A 786 12.76 -6.84 -49.44
C SER A 786 12.36 -5.52 -50.10
N SER A 787 11.68 -5.61 -51.24
CA SER A 787 11.30 -4.44 -52.05
C SER A 787 9.90 -3.93 -51.73
N ILE A 788 9.77 -2.63 -51.45
CA ILE A 788 8.47 -1.95 -51.33
C ILE A 788 7.66 -2.07 -52.63
N ALA A 789 8.32 -2.07 -53.79
CA ALA A 789 7.66 -2.24 -55.08
C ALA A 789 7.10 -3.66 -55.28
N GLU A 790 7.76 -4.68 -54.72
CA GLU A 790 7.24 -6.05 -54.70
C GLU A 790 6.07 -6.17 -53.73
N LEU A 791 6.18 -5.56 -52.54
CA LEU A 791 5.11 -5.54 -51.54
C LEU A 791 3.79 -4.99 -52.10
N ARG A 792 3.84 -3.90 -52.89
CA ARG A 792 2.65 -3.31 -53.55
C ARG A 792 1.96 -4.22 -54.56
N GLN A 793 2.65 -5.23 -55.09
CA GLN A 793 2.11 -6.12 -56.13
C GLN A 793 1.44 -7.36 -55.54
N LEU A 794 1.51 -7.55 -54.22
CA LEU A 794 0.93 -8.72 -53.57
C LEU A 794 -0.59 -8.60 -53.41
N PRO A 795 -1.32 -9.73 -53.38
CA PRO A 795 -2.76 -9.72 -53.21
C PRO A 795 -3.18 -9.04 -51.89
N PRO A 796 -4.09 -8.04 -51.91
CA PRO A 796 -4.51 -7.34 -50.70
C PRO A 796 -5.06 -8.26 -49.61
N GLU A 797 -5.70 -9.37 -49.99
CA GLU A 797 -6.28 -10.37 -49.09
C GLU A 797 -5.24 -11.15 -48.28
N TRP A 798 -3.95 -11.03 -48.59
CA TRP A 798 -2.89 -11.66 -47.79
C TRP A 798 -2.48 -10.84 -46.57
N PHE A 799 -2.96 -9.61 -46.44
CA PHE A 799 -2.59 -8.73 -45.34
C PHE A 799 -3.77 -8.57 -44.40
N HIS A 800 -3.61 -9.03 -43.17
CA HIS A 800 -4.64 -8.91 -42.14
C HIS A 800 -4.34 -7.81 -41.11
N PHE A 801 -3.05 -7.61 -40.79
CA PHE A 801 -2.53 -6.55 -39.92
C PHE A 801 -1.03 -6.35 -40.15
N VAL A 802 -0.43 -5.35 -39.48
CA VAL A 802 0.99 -4.99 -39.64
C VAL A 802 1.64 -4.68 -38.29
N HIS A 803 2.89 -5.12 -38.11
CA HIS A 803 3.70 -4.80 -36.92
C HIS A 803 4.49 -3.51 -37.16
N VAL A 804 4.12 -2.46 -36.42
CA VAL A 804 4.65 -1.10 -36.58
C VAL A 804 5.65 -0.78 -35.49
N CYS A 805 6.85 -0.41 -35.91
CA CYS A 805 7.92 0.10 -35.06
C CYS A 805 8.90 0.93 -35.89
N ASP A 806 9.89 1.49 -35.23
CA ASP A 806 11.11 1.97 -35.84
C ASP A 806 12.31 1.25 -35.21
N ALA A 807 13.52 1.48 -35.73
CA ALA A 807 14.75 0.94 -35.15
C ALA A 807 15.97 1.81 -35.49
N PRO A 808 17.07 1.66 -34.71
CA PRO A 808 18.31 2.36 -35.00
C PRO A 808 18.74 2.18 -36.47
N PRO A 809 19.19 3.25 -37.16
CA PRO A 809 19.61 3.16 -38.56
C PRO A 809 20.76 2.18 -38.81
N ALA A 810 21.60 1.96 -37.79
CA ALA A 810 22.68 0.99 -37.84
C ALA A 810 22.12 -0.44 -37.80
N VAL A 811 22.38 -1.22 -38.84
CA VAL A 811 22.03 -2.64 -38.90
C VAL A 811 23.17 -3.47 -38.30
N PRO A 812 22.94 -4.24 -37.23
CA PRO A 812 23.96 -5.12 -36.65
C PRO A 812 24.49 -6.15 -37.67
N ALA A 813 25.79 -6.43 -37.63
CA ALA A 813 26.44 -7.38 -38.55
C ALA A 813 26.30 -8.86 -38.13
N THR A 814 25.76 -9.15 -36.94
CA THR A 814 25.62 -10.51 -36.40
C THR A 814 24.16 -10.85 -36.12
N ASN A 815 23.80 -12.14 -36.24
CA ASN A 815 22.46 -12.62 -35.88
C ASN A 815 22.11 -12.30 -34.43
N GLU A 816 23.07 -12.41 -33.51
CA GLU A 816 22.89 -12.03 -32.11
C GLU A 816 22.48 -10.56 -31.96
N GLY A 817 23.16 -9.65 -32.68
CA GLY A 817 22.80 -8.23 -32.68
C GLY A 817 21.43 -7.96 -33.31
N LEU A 818 21.08 -8.65 -34.40
CA LEU A 818 19.77 -8.53 -35.04
C LEU A 818 18.64 -8.96 -34.10
N ILE A 819 18.82 -10.10 -33.43
CA ILE A 819 17.91 -10.65 -32.42
C ILE A 819 17.81 -9.70 -31.21
N HIS A 820 18.94 -9.16 -30.75
CA HIS A 820 18.97 -8.21 -29.63
C HIS A 820 18.12 -6.98 -29.93
N THR A 821 18.33 -6.33 -31.09
CA THR A 821 17.51 -5.15 -31.43
C THR A 821 16.04 -5.50 -31.56
N ALA A 822 15.71 -6.64 -32.19
CA ALA A 822 14.32 -7.04 -32.39
C ALA A 822 13.56 -7.29 -31.08
N ARG A 823 14.27 -7.63 -30.01
CA ARG A 823 13.68 -8.04 -28.72
C ARG A 823 13.84 -7.02 -27.62
N PHE A 824 14.71 -6.02 -27.77
CA PHE A 824 15.06 -5.12 -26.67
C PHE A 824 15.27 -3.65 -27.07
N GLU A 825 15.51 -3.33 -28.35
CA GLU A 825 15.94 -1.99 -28.76
C GLU A 825 15.16 -1.44 -29.97
N ARG A 826 13.91 -1.86 -30.14
CA ARG A 826 13.02 -1.18 -31.09
C ARG A 826 12.70 0.22 -30.59
N LEU A 827 12.43 1.14 -31.53
CA LEU A 827 12.16 2.55 -31.28
C LEU A 827 10.74 2.91 -31.68
N PHE A 828 10.25 4.06 -31.21
CA PHE A 828 8.95 4.55 -31.66
C PHE A 828 9.03 5.05 -33.11
N PRO A 829 7.95 4.95 -33.90
CA PRO A 829 7.89 5.53 -35.25
C PRO A 829 8.41 6.97 -35.29
N GLY A 830 9.42 7.22 -36.12
CA GLY A 830 10.05 8.53 -36.30
C GLY A 830 11.29 8.77 -35.44
N GLU A 831 11.65 7.86 -34.53
CA GLU A 831 12.89 7.93 -33.75
C GLU A 831 14.07 7.22 -34.42
N GLY A 832 13.83 6.43 -35.48
CA GLY A 832 14.82 5.56 -36.09
C GLY A 832 15.04 5.82 -37.57
N GLY A 833 15.51 4.80 -38.28
CA GLY A 833 15.92 4.86 -39.69
C GLY A 833 15.04 4.07 -40.65
N ILE A 834 13.93 3.47 -40.20
CA ILE A 834 13.04 2.70 -41.07
C ILE A 834 12.17 3.66 -41.91
N ASP A 835 11.98 3.36 -43.21
CA ASP A 835 11.01 4.04 -44.06
C ASP A 835 9.57 3.61 -43.70
N VAL A 836 9.10 4.04 -42.53
CA VAL A 836 7.79 3.65 -41.97
C VAL A 836 6.66 4.05 -42.92
N HIS A 837 6.69 5.26 -43.48
CA HIS A 837 5.64 5.72 -44.40
C HIS A 837 5.65 4.93 -45.72
N GLY A 838 6.82 4.76 -46.36
CA GLY A 838 6.91 4.05 -47.62
C GLY A 838 6.45 2.59 -47.54
N ILE A 839 6.71 1.91 -46.42
CA ILE A 839 6.23 0.54 -46.17
C ILE A 839 4.72 0.52 -45.91
N LEU A 840 4.21 1.39 -45.04
CA LEU A 840 2.77 1.42 -44.72
C LEU A 840 1.91 1.84 -45.92
N ASP A 841 2.38 2.77 -46.75
CA ASP A 841 1.69 3.21 -47.98
C ASP A 841 1.67 2.13 -49.08
N ALA A 842 2.52 1.10 -48.96
CA ALA A 842 2.52 -0.04 -49.86
C ALA A 842 1.52 -1.13 -49.46
N LEU A 843 0.94 -1.05 -48.26
CA LEU A 843 -0.04 -1.99 -47.75
C LEU A 843 -1.48 -1.56 -48.05
N PRO A 844 -2.45 -2.49 -48.07
CA PRO A 844 -3.86 -2.16 -48.19
C PRO A 844 -4.34 -1.16 -47.12
N PRO A 845 -5.23 -0.22 -47.47
CA PRO A 845 -5.80 0.71 -46.50
C PRO A 845 -6.72 -0.01 -45.51
N GLY A 846 -6.80 0.50 -44.27
CA GLY A 846 -7.74 0.02 -43.25
C GLY A 846 -7.26 -1.15 -42.41
N LEU A 847 -6.01 -1.61 -42.58
CA LEU A 847 -5.42 -2.63 -41.72
C LEU A 847 -5.19 -2.12 -40.28
N PRO A 848 -5.42 -2.95 -39.26
CA PRO A 848 -5.01 -2.66 -37.89
C PRO A 848 -3.48 -2.56 -37.77
N TYR A 849 -3.01 -1.57 -37.00
CA TYR A 849 -1.58 -1.38 -36.71
C TYR A 849 -1.26 -1.93 -35.33
N ALA A 850 -0.58 -3.08 -35.29
CA ALA A 850 -0.10 -3.68 -34.07
C ALA A 850 1.26 -3.08 -33.70
N LEU A 851 1.34 -2.42 -32.55
CA LEU A 851 2.57 -1.76 -32.12
C LEU A 851 3.45 -2.77 -31.41
N GLU A 852 4.47 -3.27 -32.11
CA GLU A 852 5.49 -4.18 -31.58
C GLU A 852 6.82 -3.47 -31.40
N ILE A 853 7.03 -2.89 -30.22
CA ILE A 853 8.13 -1.98 -29.92
C ILE A 853 8.82 -2.40 -28.62
N PRO A 854 9.42 -3.59 -28.49
CA PRO A 854 10.16 -3.92 -27.29
C PRO A 854 11.35 -2.97 -27.10
N ARG A 855 11.33 -2.25 -25.97
CA ARG A 855 12.38 -1.33 -25.56
C ARG A 855 12.72 -1.55 -24.10
N ALA A 856 13.44 -2.62 -23.80
CA ALA A 856 13.57 -3.14 -22.43
C ALA A 856 14.08 -2.10 -21.43
N THR A 857 15.06 -1.28 -21.83
CA THR A 857 15.58 -0.19 -20.99
C THR A 857 14.50 0.84 -20.69
N LEU A 858 13.69 1.25 -21.67
CA LEU A 858 12.61 2.23 -21.46
C LEU A 858 11.44 1.62 -20.68
N VAL A 859 11.05 0.38 -20.98
CA VAL A 859 10.02 -0.36 -20.23
C VAL A 859 10.42 -0.50 -18.76
N ALA A 860 11.70 -0.77 -18.49
CA ALA A 860 12.23 -0.79 -17.13
C ALA A 860 12.22 0.59 -16.45
N GLN A 861 12.25 1.70 -17.21
CA GLN A 861 12.24 3.06 -16.66
C GLN A 861 10.83 3.62 -16.39
N VAL A 862 9.86 3.31 -17.25
CA VAL A 862 8.51 3.91 -17.18
C VAL A 862 7.41 2.91 -16.84
N GLY A 863 7.70 1.61 -16.87
CA GLY A 863 6.74 0.52 -16.70
C GLY A 863 5.97 0.19 -17.99
N GLY A 864 5.52 -1.07 -18.11
CA GLY A 864 4.86 -1.59 -19.32
C GLY A 864 3.61 -0.82 -19.74
N LYS A 865 2.77 -0.40 -18.77
CA LYS A 865 1.54 0.38 -19.06
C LYS A 865 1.84 1.74 -19.66
N GLN A 866 2.81 2.47 -19.10
CA GLN A 866 3.18 3.79 -19.60
C GLN A 866 3.91 3.69 -20.94
N HIS A 867 4.74 2.67 -21.11
CA HIS A 867 5.40 2.39 -22.37
C HIS A 867 4.39 2.15 -23.51
N ALA A 868 3.33 1.36 -23.25
CA ALA A 868 2.23 1.18 -24.20
C ALA A 868 1.56 2.52 -24.58
N ARG A 869 1.26 3.38 -23.59
CA ARG A 869 0.69 4.72 -23.90
C ARG A 869 1.62 5.57 -24.78
N MET A 870 2.92 5.55 -24.48
CA MET A 870 3.93 6.29 -25.24
C MET A 870 4.04 5.76 -26.67
N ALA A 871 4.05 4.44 -26.85
CA ALA A 871 4.07 3.80 -28.16
C ALA A 871 2.88 4.26 -29.03
N LEU A 872 1.67 4.24 -28.47
CA LEU A 872 0.48 4.68 -29.21
C LEU A 872 0.51 6.18 -29.52
N ALA A 873 0.88 7.01 -28.55
CA ALA A 873 0.95 8.45 -28.75
C ALA A 873 1.97 8.83 -29.83
N ALA A 874 3.19 8.29 -29.75
CA ALA A 874 4.26 8.55 -30.72
C ALA A 874 3.89 8.04 -32.12
N THR A 875 3.28 6.85 -32.23
CA THR A 875 2.84 6.32 -33.53
C THR A 875 1.74 7.20 -34.13
N ARG A 876 0.73 7.57 -33.33
CA ARG A 876 -0.28 8.53 -33.78
C ARG A 876 0.39 9.83 -34.19
N GLU A 877 1.38 10.30 -33.44
CA GLU A 877 2.17 11.51 -33.70
C GLU A 877 2.76 11.52 -35.10
N TYR A 878 3.58 10.51 -35.33
CA TYR A 878 4.27 10.28 -36.57
C TYR A 878 3.32 10.19 -37.77
N LEU A 879 2.25 9.39 -37.66
CA LEU A 879 1.32 9.16 -38.77
C LEU A 879 0.56 10.43 -39.21
N ALA A 880 0.21 11.34 -38.30
CA ALA A 880 -0.45 12.58 -38.73
C ALA A 880 0.53 13.64 -39.26
N ASN A 881 1.82 13.54 -38.95
CA ASN A 881 2.85 14.46 -39.46
C ASN A 881 3.31 14.10 -40.88
N GLY A 882 3.11 12.87 -41.33
CA GLY A 882 3.36 12.44 -42.71
C GLY A 882 2.16 12.50 -43.66
N ALA A 883 0.99 12.96 -43.18
CA ALA A 883 -0.16 13.18 -44.04
C ALA A 883 0.09 14.42 -44.93
N THR A 884 0.58 14.20 -46.14
CA THR A 884 0.56 15.26 -47.18
C THR A 884 -0.88 15.73 -47.34
N PRO A 885 -1.20 17.03 -47.20
CA PRO A 885 -2.56 17.50 -47.43
C PRO A 885 -2.96 17.21 -48.88
N PRO A 886 -4.25 16.88 -49.14
CA PRO A 886 -4.75 16.58 -50.48
C PRO A 886 -4.60 17.75 -51.46
#